data_AF-A0A0F8UL18-F1
#
_entry.id   AF-A0A0F8UL18-F1
#
_cell.length_a   1.000
_cell.length_b   1.000
_cell.length_c   1.000
_cell.angle_alpha   90.00
_cell.angle_beta   90.00
_cell.angle_gamma   90.00
#
_symmetry.space_group_name_H-M   'P 1'
#
loop_
_entity.id
_entity.type
_entity.pdbx_description
1 polymer ?
#
loop_
_entity_poly.entity_id
_entity_poly.type
_entity_poly.pdbx_seq_one_letter_code
_entity_poly.pdbx_strand_id
1 'polypeptide(L)'
;MFVGIQLYLFPTGRLTDTSPVRICVCGDEGTGKSSLITSLVKGVFVTNKIQPILPQITIPPTIGTPENVTTTTVVDTSALPQERTNLAREIRKSNVILLVYSDHYSYERVALFWLPYFRSLGVNVPVVLCANKSDLAADHTETQVIEEEMLPLMSEFKEIDSCIRASAREHRNVNEAFFLCQKAVTHPIAPLFDAKESSLKPAAVAALQRIFYLSDKDRDGYLSDKEIKEFQMRCFEKPLSEEDLVHIKETILKTYPNSVTPSGIDCRGFIHLNKMYAEKGRHETVWIILRAFQYTDSLSLQESYLHPRFEVPPFASAELSPEGYRFFVNLFLLSDKDNDGGLNDTELASLFAPTPGLPASWADGSFPSSTVRNEAGHVTLQGWLAQWSMTTFTSPKTTLEYLAYLGFESSDRSNPSTTAALKVTRPRKRRKRPGRVGRNVVLAHVLGSPGSGKSALLNAFLSRGFSTTYHPTIQPRTAVNTVELPGGKQCYLIMDELGELEPAILENQVKLLDQCDVIVYTYDSSDPDSFAYIPTLRAKYPHLEELPSVFIALKADLDRTTQRAEYQPHEYTAMLNMSGPPLHVSVTWNSIQEVFVHIAEAAMEPSIAFPRSEEDVEGKWMSWGIALGAVVCAGAAAVMIWRRVSGSGSGSGSGVLPPPPPRYTVPVAYAAGASNGMAVPIVETNNIISHPEGGCPLQVGEGTYHLKDDLHLATPPPHPSEAPIVNPNPLATVPTPPTSGVKVSLASLGPRNKNVFPSKTLVTALPFGDGNGALAPPVTKDPKKRKPKNNIVKSSSSFVSRVITHEATTKRLNDRDSEGLFAFANINRAFQWLDLSSKQKDEPLAKILFTKAHVISHDVNELTKNPTHIDVVMGSSAGDIIWYEPISQKYARINKNGVVNNSPVTHIKWIPGSENFFMTAHANGQIVVYDKEKEDALFAPELTENSADAGKPPYQSLQVLKSVHSKNQKTNPVAVWKLANQKISQFAFSPDQTHLAIVLEDGSLRVMNYLREEVLDVFRSYYGGLICVCWSPDGKYMVTGGQDDLLTIWSFPERKIVARCQGHNSWVSAVAFDPWQCDERTYRLGSVGDDCRLLLWDFSVGMLHRPKTGQLHSTRQRSSMVASSTHVSRHRADSAGNRMRSDSQRTAPDTENPYDQTIHHPVEARARTALLPPIMSKIVGEDPICWLGFQEDTIMTSSLEGHIRTWDRPREGINESYGNASSPALETSATRSRSSHADSAMGSF
;
A
#
# COMPACT_ATOMS: atom_id res chain seq x y z
N MET A 1 -8.91 -33.50 41.76
CA MET A 1 -7.98 -33.38 42.91
C MET A 1 -6.98 -32.24 42.68
N PHE A 2 -7.50 -31.01 42.56
CA PHE A 2 -6.87 -29.70 42.78
C PHE A 2 -8.00 -28.83 43.36
N VAL A 3 -8.65 -29.37 44.40
CA VAL A 3 -9.67 -28.69 45.19
C VAL A 3 -8.89 -28.17 46.39
N GLY A 4 -8.45 -26.91 46.36
CA GLY A 4 -7.61 -26.39 47.44
C GLY A 4 -6.80 -25.11 47.17
N ILE A 5 -6.82 -24.54 45.97
CA ILE A 5 -6.35 -23.15 45.76
C ILE A 5 -7.57 -22.31 45.40
N GLN A 6 -8.44 -22.17 46.40
CA GLN A 6 -9.49 -21.17 46.48
C GLN A 6 -8.97 -20.13 47.46
N LEU A 7 -8.07 -19.27 46.99
CA LEU A 7 -7.61 -18.09 47.74
C LEU A 7 -7.93 -16.86 46.90
N TYR A 8 -9.11 -16.30 47.21
CA TYR A 8 -9.41 -14.87 47.29
C TYR A 8 -8.49 -13.95 46.51
N LEU A 9 -8.92 -13.49 45.32
CA LEU A 9 -8.27 -12.36 44.66
C LEU A 9 -9.16 -11.73 43.56
N PHE A 10 -10.38 -11.32 43.92
CA PHE A 10 -11.06 -10.18 43.27
C PHE A 10 -10.84 -8.94 44.17
N PRO A 11 -10.76 -7.69 43.67
CA PRO A 11 -10.55 -7.19 42.29
C PRO A 11 -9.46 -6.05 42.27
N THR A 12 -9.49 -5.17 41.25
CA THR A 12 -8.81 -3.86 41.06
C THR A 12 -7.51 -3.82 40.27
N GLY A 13 -7.61 -3.54 38.96
CA GLY A 13 -6.55 -2.95 38.12
C GLY A 13 -7.15 -2.01 37.07
N ARG A 14 -6.76 -0.73 37.06
CA ARG A 14 -7.28 0.29 36.12
C ARG A 14 -6.54 0.20 34.78
N LEU A 15 -7.22 -0.21 33.70
CA LEU A 15 -6.78 0.03 32.32
C LEU A 15 -7.96 0.43 31.42
N THR A 16 -7.70 1.39 30.54
CA THR A 16 -8.64 2.41 30.04
C THR A 16 -9.18 2.15 28.63
N ASP A 17 -9.60 0.92 28.31
CA ASP A 17 -10.37 0.70 27.08
C ASP A 17 -11.50 -0.30 27.33
N THR A 18 -12.68 0.24 27.60
CA THR A 18 -13.86 -0.54 27.99
C THR A 18 -14.75 -0.77 26.77
N SER A 19 -14.83 -2.00 26.28
CA SER A 19 -15.73 -2.35 25.17
C SER A 19 -17.10 -2.82 25.72
N PRO A 20 -18.22 -2.31 25.18
CA PRO A 20 -19.54 -2.81 25.54
C PRO A 20 -19.72 -4.26 25.04
N VAL A 21 -20.19 -5.16 25.90
CA VAL A 21 -20.38 -6.58 25.56
C VAL A 21 -21.83 -6.82 25.16
N ARG A 22 -22.05 -7.33 23.94
CA ARG A 22 -23.37 -7.74 23.46
C ARG A 22 -23.50 -9.26 23.41
N ILE A 23 -24.37 -9.79 24.27
CA ILE A 23 -24.74 -11.21 24.36
C ILE A 23 -26.02 -11.45 23.55
N CYS A 24 -25.96 -12.34 22.56
CA CYS A 24 -27.13 -12.78 21.81
C CYS A 24 -27.58 -14.16 22.29
N VAL A 25 -28.78 -14.27 22.84
CA VAL A 25 -29.33 -15.53 23.36
C VAL A 25 -30.09 -16.24 22.24
N CYS A 26 -29.59 -17.40 21.82
CA CYS A 26 -30.10 -18.20 20.71
C CYS A 26 -30.56 -19.58 21.20
N GLY A 27 -31.40 -20.26 20.42
CA GLY A 27 -31.87 -21.62 20.74
C GLY A 27 -33.29 -21.87 20.26
N ASP A 28 -33.68 -23.14 20.25
CA ASP A 28 -34.98 -23.58 19.74
C ASP A 28 -36.17 -23.06 20.56
N GLU A 29 -37.37 -23.14 19.98
CA GLU A 29 -38.58 -22.76 20.69
C GLU A 29 -38.80 -23.68 21.90
N GLY A 30 -39.17 -23.10 23.04
CA GLY A 30 -39.38 -23.86 24.27
C GLY A 30 -38.13 -24.17 25.09
N THR A 31 -36.90 -23.84 24.67
CA THR A 31 -35.67 -24.11 25.46
C THR A 31 -35.49 -23.24 26.72
N GLY A 32 -36.37 -22.24 26.91
CA GLY A 32 -36.40 -21.41 28.13
C GLY A 32 -35.49 -20.17 28.10
N LYS A 33 -35.14 -19.65 26.92
CA LYS A 33 -34.34 -18.42 26.71
C LYS A 33 -34.86 -17.22 27.51
N SER A 34 -36.12 -16.83 27.28
CA SER A 34 -36.74 -15.68 27.95
C SER A 34 -36.89 -15.89 29.46
N SER A 35 -37.10 -17.13 29.90
CA SER A 35 -37.13 -17.47 31.34
C SER A 35 -35.75 -17.33 31.99
N LEU A 36 -34.67 -17.69 31.28
CA LEU A 36 -33.29 -17.56 31.76
C LEU A 36 -32.92 -16.09 31.94
N ILE A 37 -33.25 -15.25 30.96
CA ILE A 37 -33.03 -13.79 31.01
C ILE A 37 -33.87 -13.14 32.12
N THR A 38 -35.14 -13.54 32.26
CA THR A 38 -36.01 -12.99 33.32
C THR A 38 -35.52 -13.37 34.72
N SER A 39 -35.02 -14.59 34.90
CA SER A 39 -34.45 -15.07 36.16
C SER A 39 -33.17 -14.31 36.54
N LEU A 40 -32.33 -13.96 35.55
CA LEU A 40 -31.16 -13.09 35.74
C LEU A 40 -31.55 -11.71 36.28
N VAL A 41 -32.59 -11.09 35.71
CA VAL A 41 -32.99 -9.71 36.07
C VAL A 41 -33.73 -9.65 37.40
N LYS A 42 -34.60 -10.63 37.69
CA LYS A 42 -35.47 -10.60 38.87
C LYS A 42 -34.94 -11.41 40.06
N GLY A 43 -33.93 -12.26 39.87
CA GLY A 43 -33.40 -13.16 40.89
C GLY A 43 -34.36 -14.28 41.32
N VAL A 44 -35.56 -14.35 40.72
CA VAL A 44 -36.61 -15.34 41.02
C VAL A 44 -37.31 -15.78 39.75
N PHE A 45 -37.80 -17.02 39.73
CA PHE A 45 -38.56 -17.55 38.59
C PHE A 45 -39.97 -16.95 38.54
N VAL A 46 -40.37 -16.47 37.37
CA VAL A 46 -41.68 -15.88 37.14
C VAL A 46 -42.65 -16.95 36.61
N THR A 47 -43.71 -17.23 37.36
CA THR A 47 -44.73 -18.25 37.02
C THR A 47 -45.84 -17.75 36.08
N ASN A 48 -45.94 -16.43 35.88
CA ASN A 48 -46.89 -15.81 34.94
C ASN A 48 -46.43 -15.97 33.48
N LYS A 49 -47.36 -15.92 32.51
CA LYS A 49 -47.04 -15.94 31.06
C LYS A 49 -45.98 -14.89 30.71
N ILE A 50 -44.77 -15.34 30.37
CA ILE A 50 -43.66 -14.51 29.91
C ILE A 50 -43.85 -14.25 28.41
N GLN A 51 -43.46 -13.06 27.93
CA GLN A 51 -43.43 -12.78 26.50
C GLN A 51 -42.46 -13.73 25.77
N PRO A 52 -42.76 -14.15 24.54
CA PRO A 52 -41.93 -15.11 23.80
C PRO A 52 -40.56 -14.53 23.38
N ILE A 53 -40.43 -13.20 23.32
CA ILE A 53 -39.17 -12.47 23.08
C ILE A 53 -39.17 -11.25 24.00
N LEU A 54 -38.10 -11.07 24.76
CA LEU A 54 -37.93 -9.90 25.62
C LEU A 54 -37.29 -8.71 24.87
N PRO A 55 -37.64 -7.46 25.24
CA PRO A 55 -36.91 -6.29 24.75
C PRO A 55 -35.46 -6.33 25.21
N GLN A 56 -34.58 -5.64 24.47
CA GLN A 56 -33.16 -5.54 24.78
C GLN A 56 -32.94 -5.05 26.22
N ILE A 57 -32.16 -5.81 26.99
CA ILE A 57 -31.86 -5.52 28.39
C ILE A 57 -30.43 -5.03 28.49
N THR A 58 -30.21 -3.94 29.23
CA THR A 58 -28.88 -3.44 29.57
C THR A 58 -28.64 -3.67 31.05
N ILE A 59 -27.60 -4.43 31.37
CA ILE A 59 -27.17 -4.71 32.74
C ILE A 59 -26.07 -3.70 33.07
N PRO A 60 -26.30 -2.77 34.03
CA PRO A 60 -25.26 -1.88 34.52
C PRO A 60 -24.18 -2.66 35.29
N PRO A 61 -22.95 -2.14 35.40
CA PRO A 61 -21.86 -2.82 36.07
C PRO A 61 -22.16 -2.88 37.57
N THR A 62 -22.52 -4.05 38.08
CA THR A 62 -22.73 -4.34 39.51
C THR A 62 -21.58 -5.19 40.06
N ILE A 63 -21.45 -5.19 41.40
CA ILE A 63 -20.45 -5.95 42.16
C ILE A 63 -20.55 -7.44 41.76
N GLY A 64 -19.58 -7.93 40.99
CA GLY A 64 -19.57 -9.27 40.39
C GLY A 64 -19.35 -9.31 38.87
N THR A 65 -19.41 -8.16 38.19
CA THR A 65 -19.00 -8.02 36.77
C THR A 65 -17.48 -7.88 36.64
N PRO A 66 -16.82 -8.49 35.63
CA PRO A 66 -15.41 -8.24 35.35
C PRO A 66 -15.16 -6.74 35.11
N GLU A 67 -14.09 -6.18 35.70
CA GLU A 67 -13.83 -4.72 35.75
C GLU A 67 -13.74 -4.00 34.39
N ASN A 68 -13.69 -4.75 33.29
CA ASN A 68 -13.51 -4.24 31.93
C ASN A 68 -14.84 -4.03 31.15
N VAL A 69 -16.00 -4.35 31.75
CA VAL A 69 -17.31 -4.27 31.06
C VAL A 69 -18.13 -3.10 31.60
N THR A 70 -18.30 -2.03 30.81
CA THR A 70 -19.10 -0.86 31.20
C THR A 70 -20.60 -1.09 31.07
N THR A 71 -21.05 -1.80 30.02
CA THR A 71 -22.46 -2.15 29.80
C THR A 71 -22.57 -3.51 29.13
N THR A 72 -23.30 -4.44 29.74
CA THR A 72 -23.65 -5.71 29.09
C THR A 72 -25.05 -5.59 28.49
N THR A 73 -25.15 -5.74 27.19
CA THR A 73 -26.43 -5.81 26.48
C THR A 73 -26.80 -7.26 26.24
N VAL A 74 -27.98 -7.66 26.69
CA VAL A 74 -28.55 -8.99 26.41
C VAL A 74 -29.71 -8.85 25.44
N VAL A 75 -29.64 -9.60 24.33
CA VAL A 75 -30.69 -9.65 23.31
C VAL A 75 -31.30 -11.05 23.26
N ASP A 76 -32.60 -11.13 23.50
CA ASP A 76 -33.40 -12.35 23.30
C ASP A 76 -33.78 -12.47 21.82
N THR A 77 -33.70 -13.67 21.24
CA THR A 77 -33.97 -13.89 19.81
C THR A 77 -34.88 -15.07 19.56
N SER A 78 -35.65 -15.03 18.46
CA SER A 78 -36.51 -16.12 18.04
C SER A 78 -35.92 -16.95 16.91
N ALA A 79 -36.15 -18.26 16.97
CA ALA A 79 -35.77 -19.23 15.94
C ALA A 79 -36.82 -19.40 14.82
N LEU A 80 -37.95 -18.67 14.89
CA LEU A 80 -39.04 -18.80 13.92
C LEU A 80 -38.60 -18.39 12.50
N PRO A 81 -39.09 -19.08 11.44
CA PRO A 81 -38.71 -18.78 10.05
C PRO A 81 -38.94 -17.32 9.64
N GLN A 82 -39.98 -16.70 10.19
CA GLN A 82 -40.36 -15.31 9.91
C GLN A 82 -39.37 -14.28 10.50
N GLU A 83 -38.67 -14.64 11.58
CA GLU A 83 -37.70 -13.76 12.25
C GLU A 83 -36.24 -14.05 11.87
N ARG A 84 -35.98 -14.99 10.93
CA ARG A 84 -34.61 -15.38 10.53
C ARG A 84 -33.74 -14.21 10.06
N THR A 85 -34.32 -13.20 9.41
CA THR A 85 -33.59 -12.00 8.99
C THR A 85 -33.18 -11.14 10.17
N ASN A 86 -34.02 -11.06 11.22
CA ASN A 86 -33.71 -10.37 12.47
C ASN A 86 -32.67 -11.15 13.27
N LEU A 87 -32.86 -12.46 13.47
CA LEU A 87 -31.90 -13.36 14.11
C LEU A 87 -30.50 -13.26 13.46
N ALA A 88 -30.42 -13.32 12.13
CA ALA A 88 -29.14 -13.17 11.43
C ALA A 88 -28.49 -11.79 11.62
N ARG A 89 -29.30 -10.72 11.74
CA ARG A 89 -28.81 -9.36 12.01
C ARG A 89 -28.26 -9.26 13.43
N GLU A 90 -28.95 -9.84 14.41
CA GLU A 90 -28.56 -9.81 15.81
C GLU A 90 -27.32 -10.65 16.08
N ILE A 91 -27.22 -11.85 15.50
CA ILE A 91 -26.03 -12.72 15.58
C ILE A 91 -24.81 -12.00 14.99
N ARG A 92 -24.92 -11.35 13.82
CA ARG A 92 -23.78 -10.62 13.20
C ARG A 92 -23.28 -9.42 14.02
N LYS A 93 -24.12 -8.85 14.89
CA LYS A 93 -23.74 -7.72 15.75
C LYS A 93 -23.32 -8.16 17.15
N SER A 94 -23.42 -9.45 17.47
CA SER A 94 -23.09 -9.99 18.79
C SER A 94 -21.58 -10.12 19.00
N ASN A 95 -21.13 -9.97 20.25
CA ASN A 95 -19.75 -10.28 20.63
C ASN A 95 -19.61 -11.72 21.12
N VAL A 96 -20.70 -12.30 21.64
CA VAL A 96 -20.79 -13.67 22.13
C VAL A 96 -22.21 -14.19 21.97
N ILE A 97 -22.34 -15.49 21.68
CA ILE A 97 -23.62 -16.17 21.54
C ILE A 97 -23.83 -17.07 22.75
N LEU A 98 -24.96 -16.92 23.44
CA LEU A 98 -25.42 -17.87 24.44
C LEU A 98 -26.42 -18.83 23.77
N LEU A 99 -25.98 -20.04 23.44
CA LEU A 99 -26.81 -21.04 22.76
C LEU A 99 -27.48 -21.95 23.79
N VAL A 100 -28.81 -21.89 23.88
CA VAL A 100 -29.61 -22.58 24.90
C VAL A 100 -30.35 -23.78 24.32
N TYR A 101 -30.12 -24.96 24.90
CA TYR A 101 -30.85 -26.21 24.63
C TYR A 101 -31.47 -26.77 25.92
N SER A 102 -32.44 -27.67 25.83
CA SER A 102 -33.11 -28.23 27.02
C SER A 102 -33.57 -29.68 26.94
N ASP A 103 -33.59 -30.27 25.75
CA ASP A 103 -34.05 -31.63 25.49
C ASP A 103 -33.19 -32.28 24.39
N HIS A 104 -33.33 -33.59 24.20
CA HIS A 104 -32.55 -34.35 23.22
C HIS A 104 -32.72 -33.80 21.79
N TYR A 105 -33.92 -33.33 21.43
CA TYR A 105 -34.18 -32.75 20.12
C TYR A 105 -33.40 -31.43 19.91
N SER A 106 -33.44 -30.51 20.87
CA SER A 106 -32.67 -29.26 20.78
C SER A 106 -31.16 -29.47 20.88
N TYR A 107 -30.72 -30.51 21.61
CA TYR A 107 -29.31 -30.95 21.66
C TYR A 107 -28.78 -31.37 20.28
N GLU A 108 -29.45 -32.30 19.57
CA GLU A 108 -29.01 -32.75 18.24
C GLU A 108 -28.95 -31.58 17.24
N ARG A 109 -29.85 -30.61 17.38
CA ARG A 109 -29.90 -29.43 16.53
C ARG A 109 -28.78 -28.42 16.79
N VAL A 110 -28.06 -28.51 17.90
CA VAL A 110 -26.84 -27.70 18.13
C VAL A 110 -25.82 -27.99 17.03
N ALA A 111 -25.47 -29.27 16.84
CA ALA A 111 -24.49 -29.71 15.85
C ALA A 111 -25.04 -29.69 14.42
N LEU A 112 -26.31 -30.10 14.22
CA LEU A 112 -26.88 -30.25 12.87
C LEU A 112 -27.37 -28.93 12.25
N PHE A 113 -27.76 -27.95 13.06
CA PHE A 113 -28.38 -26.72 12.58
C PHE A 113 -27.68 -25.46 13.08
N TRP A 114 -27.57 -25.24 14.40
CA TRP A 114 -27.17 -23.95 14.96
C TRP A 114 -25.71 -23.60 14.64
N LEU A 115 -24.76 -24.50 14.88
CA LEU A 115 -23.34 -24.24 14.61
C LEU A 115 -23.04 -24.11 13.09
N PRO A 116 -23.54 -24.99 12.21
CA PRO A 116 -23.46 -24.78 10.75
C PRO A 116 -24.11 -23.47 10.29
N TYR A 117 -25.22 -23.07 10.92
CA TYR A 117 -25.90 -21.83 10.60
C TYR A 117 -25.05 -20.61 10.95
N PHE A 118 -24.42 -20.58 12.13
CA PHE A 118 -23.50 -19.50 12.51
C PHE A 118 -22.33 -19.37 11.51
N ARG A 119 -21.74 -20.51 11.10
CA ARG A 119 -20.69 -20.54 10.05
C ARG A 119 -21.19 -19.99 8.71
N SER A 120 -22.41 -20.34 8.30
CA SER A 120 -23.01 -19.84 7.05
C SER A 120 -23.23 -18.32 7.03
N LEU A 121 -23.35 -17.70 8.21
CA LEU A 121 -23.50 -16.25 8.35
C LEU A 121 -22.15 -15.51 8.33
N GLY A 122 -21.03 -16.23 8.33
CA GLY A 122 -19.67 -15.67 8.41
C GLY A 122 -19.32 -15.13 9.80
N VAL A 123 -19.99 -15.61 10.85
CA VAL A 123 -19.82 -15.12 12.22
C VAL A 123 -18.84 -16.02 12.95
N ASN A 124 -17.73 -15.44 13.43
CA ASN A 124 -16.68 -16.13 14.17
C ASN A 124 -16.57 -15.53 15.59
N VAL A 125 -17.62 -15.69 16.39
CA VAL A 125 -17.71 -15.21 17.77
C VAL A 125 -17.80 -16.41 18.72
N PRO A 126 -17.31 -16.30 19.97
CA PRO A 126 -17.40 -17.39 20.93
C PRO A 126 -18.86 -17.77 21.22
N VAL A 127 -19.10 -19.06 21.39
CA VAL A 127 -20.39 -19.64 21.76
C VAL A 127 -20.29 -20.23 23.16
N VAL A 128 -21.14 -19.78 24.07
CA VAL A 128 -21.34 -20.42 25.38
C VAL A 128 -22.57 -21.31 25.26
N LEU A 129 -22.37 -22.61 25.46
CA LEU A 129 -23.45 -23.60 25.37
C LEU A 129 -24.11 -23.77 26.74
N CYS A 130 -25.44 -23.58 26.79
CA CYS A 130 -26.22 -23.67 28.02
C CYS A 130 -27.29 -24.75 27.93
N ALA A 131 -27.17 -25.76 28.80
CA ALA A 131 -28.20 -26.78 29.01
C ALA A 131 -29.18 -26.30 30.08
N ASN A 132 -30.32 -25.76 29.67
CA ASN A 132 -31.33 -25.18 30.56
C ASN A 132 -32.42 -26.20 30.92
N LYS A 133 -33.14 -25.94 32.03
CA LYS A 133 -34.14 -26.84 32.64
C LYS A 133 -33.55 -28.09 33.30
N SER A 134 -32.37 -27.97 33.92
CA SER A 134 -31.77 -29.08 34.67
C SER A 134 -32.66 -29.64 35.78
N ASP A 135 -33.66 -28.89 36.25
CA ASP A 135 -34.65 -29.30 37.25
C ASP A 135 -35.62 -30.39 36.76
N LEU A 136 -35.73 -30.63 35.45
CA LEU A 136 -36.61 -31.66 34.88
C LEU A 136 -35.89 -33.00 34.66
N ALA A 137 -34.56 -33.04 34.76
CA ALA A 137 -33.75 -34.23 34.56
C ALA A 137 -33.57 -34.97 35.90
N ALA A 138 -34.52 -35.83 36.27
CA ALA A 138 -34.51 -36.55 37.54
C ALA A 138 -33.55 -37.75 37.59
N ASP A 139 -33.04 -38.25 36.46
CA ASP A 139 -32.36 -39.56 36.38
C ASP A 139 -30.86 -39.53 35.97
N HIS A 140 -30.24 -38.36 35.72
CA HIS A 140 -28.83 -38.27 35.29
C HIS A 140 -27.95 -37.47 36.26
N THR A 141 -26.85 -38.09 36.70
CA THR A 141 -25.83 -37.45 37.55
C THR A 141 -25.16 -36.29 36.80
N GLU A 142 -24.82 -35.18 37.46
CA GLU A 142 -24.20 -34.00 36.80
C GLU A 142 -22.98 -34.33 35.94
N THR A 143 -22.17 -35.29 36.40
CA THR A 143 -20.95 -35.75 35.74
C THR A 143 -21.24 -36.50 34.43
N GLN A 144 -22.30 -37.31 34.37
CA GLN A 144 -22.63 -38.11 33.19
C GLN A 144 -23.06 -37.23 32.01
N VAL A 145 -23.86 -36.19 32.25
CA VAL A 145 -24.29 -35.28 31.17
C VAL A 145 -23.13 -34.45 30.63
N ILE A 146 -22.17 -34.07 31.48
CA ILE A 146 -20.99 -33.32 31.03
C ILE A 146 -20.09 -34.21 30.15
N GLU A 147 -19.90 -35.47 30.52
CA GLU A 147 -19.06 -36.43 29.78
C GLU A 147 -19.74 -36.96 28.50
N GLU A 148 -21.04 -37.24 28.52
CA GLU A 148 -21.75 -37.84 27.40
C GLU A 148 -22.34 -36.82 26.40
N GLU A 149 -22.74 -35.62 26.84
CA GLU A 149 -23.33 -34.61 25.95
C GLU A 149 -22.39 -33.44 25.61
N MET A 150 -21.78 -32.80 26.62
CA MET A 150 -21.11 -31.49 26.45
C MET A 150 -19.65 -31.62 25.97
N LEU A 151 -18.89 -32.56 26.52
CA LEU A 151 -17.49 -32.81 26.13
C LEU A 151 -17.31 -33.18 24.65
N PRO A 152 -18.15 -34.05 24.04
CA PRO A 152 -18.09 -34.33 22.61
C PRO A 152 -18.28 -33.06 21.76
N LEU A 153 -19.29 -32.24 22.08
CA LEU A 153 -19.55 -30.99 21.35
C LEU A 153 -18.38 -29.99 21.45
N MET A 154 -17.79 -29.82 22.64
CA MET A 154 -16.62 -28.95 22.81
C MET A 154 -15.40 -29.45 22.03
N SER A 155 -15.22 -30.77 21.92
CA SER A 155 -14.11 -31.35 21.15
C SER A 155 -14.30 -31.21 19.64
N GLU A 156 -15.54 -31.30 19.16
CA GLU A 156 -15.89 -31.24 17.74
C GLU A 156 -15.95 -29.79 17.21
N PHE A 157 -16.47 -28.86 18.00
CA PHE A 157 -16.74 -27.49 17.58
C PHE A 157 -15.91 -26.46 18.35
N LYS A 158 -14.85 -25.94 17.69
CA LYS A 158 -13.93 -24.95 18.25
C LYS A 158 -14.57 -23.60 18.60
N GLU A 159 -15.76 -23.31 18.07
CA GLU A 159 -16.51 -22.10 18.38
C GLU A 159 -17.13 -22.14 19.78
N ILE A 160 -17.30 -23.34 20.36
CA ILE A 160 -17.81 -23.51 21.73
C ILE A 160 -16.68 -23.22 22.70
N ASP A 161 -16.77 -22.10 23.40
CA ASP A 161 -15.78 -21.68 24.39
C ASP A 161 -15.99 -22.39 25.73
N SER A 162 -17.23 -22.39 26.21
CA SER A 162 -17.59 -22.90 27.54
C SER A 162 -18.97 -23.56 27.52
N CYS A 163 -19.17 -24.54 28.40
CA CYS A 163 -20.43 -25.27 28.58
C CYS A 163 -20.93 -25.11 30.01
N ILE A 164 -22.24 -24.87 30.19
CA ILE A 164 -22.84 -24.74 31.52
C ILE A 164 -24.24 -25.35 31.60
N ARG A 165 -24.54 -26.01 32.71
CA ARG A 165 -25.91 -26.46 33.05
C ARG A 165 -26.57 -25.40 33.93
N ALA A 166 -27.80 -25.02 33.60
CA ALA A 166 -28.56 -24.03 34.36
C ALA A 166 -30.02 -24.45 34.57
N SER A 167 -30.64 -23.95 35.64
CA SER A 167 -32.08 -23.98 35.82
C SER A 167 -32.59 -22.58 36.10
N ALA A 168 -33.36 -22.04 35.16
CA ALA A 168 -34.07 -20.77 35.37
C ALA A 168 -35.08 -20.85 36.54
N ARG A 169 -35.67 -22.04 36.79
CA ARG A 169 -36.68 -22.28 37.83
C ARG A 169 -36.09 -22.27 39.24
N GLU A 170 -34.96 -22.95 39.41
CA GLU A 170 -34.25 -23.02 40.70
C GLU A 170 -33.23 -21.88 40.88
N HIS A 171 -33.07 -21.02 39.87
CA HIS A 171 -32.02 -19.99 39.80
C HIS A 171 -30.59 -20.57 39.92
N ARG A 172 -30.40 -21.81 39.47
CA ARG A 172 -29.10 -22.51 39.48
C ARG A 172 -28.26 -22.10 38.29
N ASN A 173 -27.02 -21.64 38.52
CA ASN A 173 -26.01 -21.27 37.52
C ASN A 173 -26.43 -20.21 36.48
N VAL A 174 -27.51 -19.47 36.74
CA VAL A 174 -27.99 -18.41 35.82
C VAL A 174 -26.96 -17.29 35.73
N ASN A 175 -26.47 -16.77 36.86
CA ASN A 175 -25.47 -15.70 36.90
C ASN A 175 -24.14 -16.12 36.25
N GLU A 176 -23.74 -17.38 36.48
CA GLU A 176 -22.50 -17.94 35.94
C GLU A 176 -22.54 -18.07 34.41
N ALA A 177 -23.69 -18.41 33.81
CA ALA A 177 -23.83 -18.50 32.36
C ALA A 177 -23.55 -17.16 31.65
N PHE A 178 -24.06 -16.05 32.19
CA PHE A 178 -23.81 -14.71 31.65
C PHE A 178 -22.40 -14.20 31.98
N PHE A 179 -21.83 -14.59 33.12
CA PHE A 179 -20.44 -14.32 33.46
C PHE A 179 -19.47 -15.00 32.48
N LEU A 180 -19.69 -16.27 32.13
CA LEU A 180 -18.90 -16.98 31.12
C LEU A 180 -18.97 -16.29 29.75
N CYS A 181 -20.14 -15.76 29.37
CA CYS A 181 -20.28 -14.99 28.14
C CYS A 181 -19.42 -13.71 28.16
N GLN A 182 -19.39 -12.98 29.28
CA GLN A 182 -18.53 -11.80 29.43
C GLN A 182 -17.05 -12.19 29.40
N LYS A 183 -16.69 -13.32 30.04
CA LYS A 183 -15.31 -13.84 30.05
C LYS A 183 -14.82 -14.21 28.65
N ALA A 184 -15.63 -14.90 27.86
CA ALA A 184 -15.26 -15.32 26.50
C ALA A 184 -14.92 -14.14 25.56
N VAL A 185 -15.53 -12.97 25.80
CA VAL A 185 -15.23 -11.73 25.04
C VAL A 185 -14.01 -11.01 25.61
N THR A 186 -13.91 -10.90 26.94
CA THR A 186 -12.87 -10.12 27.60
C THR A 186 -11.51 -10.83 27.66
N HIS A 187 -11.47 -12.15 27.54
CA HIS A 187 -10.25 -12.96 27.63
C HIS A 187 -10.30 -14.11 26.62
N PRO A 188 -10.27 -13.84 25.31
CA PRO A 188 -10.45 -14.89 24.31
C PRO A 188 -9.27 -15.88 24.31
N ILE A 189 -9.56 -17.18 24.39
CA ILE A 189 -8.52 -18.24 24.37
C ILE A 189 -7.99 -18.51 22.96
N ALA A 190 -8.85 -18.31 21.94
CA ALA A 190 -8.56 -18.63 20.54
C ALA A 190 -7.25 -18.02 19.98
N PRO A 191 -6.87 -16.75 20.22
CA PRO A 191 -5.58 -16.21 19.74
C PRO A 191 -4.36 -16.73 20.53
N LEU A 192 -4.54 -17.25 21.74
CA LEU A 192 -3.45 -17.68 22.61
C LEU A 192 -3.06 -19.15 22.41
N PHE A 193 -4.04 -20.05 22.32
CA PHE A 193 -3.82 -21.48 22.45
C PHE A 193 -4.50 -22.26 21.33
N ASP A 194 -3.80 -23.26 20.77
CA ASP A 194 -4.39 -24.25 19.88
C ASP A 194 -4.67 -25.54 20.64
N ALA A 195 -5.95 -25.81 20.89
CA ALA A 195 -6.41 -27.01 21.57
C ALA A 195 -6.07 -28.32 20.82
N LYS A 196 -5.90 -28.29 19.49
CA LYS A 196 -5.54 -29.50 18.72
C LYS A 196 -4.11 -29.94 18.98
N GLU A 197 -3.19 -28.98 18.92
CA GLU A 197 -1.76 -29.21 19.10
C GLU A 197 -1.34 -29.16 20.58
N SER A 198 -2.29 -28.85 21.48
CA SER A 198 -2.04 -28.57 22.90
C SER A 198 -0.83 -27.65 23.09
N SER A 199 -0.80 -26.53 22.37
CA SER A 199 0.33 -25.60 22.35
C SER A 199 -0.10 -24.14 22.20
N LEU A 200 0.75 -23.22 22.68
CA LEU A 200 0.54 -21.79 22.47
C LEU A 200 0.81 -21.44 21.00
N LYS A 201 0.00 -20.53 20.44
CA LYS A 201 0.19 -20.07 19.06
C LYS A 201 1.49 -19.27 18.91
N PRO A 202 2.13 -19.27 17.72
CA PRO A 202 3.40 -18.58 17.50
C PRO A 202 3.39 -17.09 17.87
N ALA A 203 2.30 -16.38 17.58
CA ALA A 203 2.16 -14.96 17.94
C ALA A 203 2.14 -14.73 19.45
N ALA A 204 1.49 -15.61 20.22
CA ALA A 204 1.46 -15.53 21.68
C ALA A 204 2.84 -15.86 22.27
N VAL A 205 3.56 -16.82 21.68
CA VAL A 205 4.94 -17.14 22.06
C VAL A 205 5.86 -15.95 21.82
N ALA A 206 5.79 -15.31 20.65
CA ALA A 206 6.61 -14.13 20.33
C ALA A 206 6.32 -12.96 21.30
N ALA A 207 5.04 -12.73 21.63
CA ALA A 207 4.66 -11.70 22.59
C ALA A 207 5.24 -11.98 23.99
N LEU A 208 5.14 -13.23 24.46
CA LEU A 208 5.70 -13.67 25.75
C LEU A 208 7.24 -13.64 25.76
N GLN A 209 7.91 -13.97 24.65
CA GLN A 209 9.36 -13.86 24.51
C GLN A 209 9.83 -12.41 24.66
N ARG A 210 9.13 -11.46 24.03
CA ARG A 210 9.42 -10.03 24.23
C ARG A 210 9.18 -9.60 25.68
N ILE A 211 8.10 -10.07 26.32
CA ILE A 211 7.83 -9.74 27.72
C ILE A 211 8.92 -10.28 28.64
N PHE A 212 9.39 -11.51 28.40
CA PHE A 212 10.53 -12.07 29.10
C PHE A 212 11.77 -11.18 28.94
N TYR A 213 12.10 -10.80 27.70
CA TYR A 213 13.24 -9.92 27.41
C TYR A 213 13.16 -8.55 28.11
N LEU A 214 11.96 -7.98 28.29
CA LEU A 214 11.78 -6.71 29.00
C LEU A 214 11.80 -6.82 30.53
N SER A 215 11.54 -8.04 31.02
CA SER A 215 11.50 -8.37 32.44
C SER A 215 12.88 -8.80 32.97
N ASP A 216 13.71 -9.36 32.09
CA ASP A 216 15.14 -9.62 32.28
C ASP A 216 15.90 -8.29 32.20
N LYS A 217 16.20 -7.69 33.35
CA LYS A 217 16.78 -6.34 33.47
C LYS A 217 18.30 -6.34 33.31
N ASP A 218 18.95 -7.43 33.67
CA ASP A 218 20.41 -7.58 33.58
C ASP A 218 20.89 -8.36 32.34
N ARG A 219 19.96 -8.93 31.56
CA ARG A 219 20.18 -9.60 30.26
C ARG A 219 21.04 -10.85 30.35
N ASP A 220 20.93 -11.54 31.48
CA ASP A 220 21.61 -12.80 31.72
C ASP A 220 20.86 -14.01 31.10
N GLY A 221 19.63 -13.79 30.62
CA GLY A 221 18.77 -14.81 30.00
C GLY A 221 17.91 -15.59 30.99
N TYR A 222 17.88 -15.19 32.26
CA TYR A 222 17.09 -15.77 33.33
C TYR A 222 16.24 -14.69 34.02
N LEU A 223 15.14 -15.09 34.64
CA LEU A 223 14.40 -14.22 35.57
C LEU A 223 14.76 -14.61 37.00
N SER A 224 15.54 -13.75 37.64
CA SER A 224 15.90 -13.88 39.06
C SER A 224 14.68 -13.69 39.97
N ASP A 225 14.80 -14.08 41.24
CA ASP A 225 13.71 -13.97 42.21
C ASP A 225 13.25 -12.53 42.43
N LYS A 226 14.18 -11.58 42.28
CA LYS A 226 13.88 -10.16 42.35
C LYS A 226 13.06 -9.70 41.14
N GLU A 227 13.47 -10.09 39.94
CA GLU A 227 12.78 -9.74 38.69
C GLU A 227 11.40 -10.38 38.60
N ILE A 228 11.24 -11.63 39.08
CA ILE A 228 9.93 -12.29 39.16
C ILE A 228 9.00 -11.51 40.10
N LYS A 229 9.50 -11.03 41.24
CA LYS A 229 8.70 -10.21 42.17
C LYS A 229 8.31 -8.86 41.56
N GLU A 230 9.23 -8.20 40.85
CA GLU A 230 8.95 -6.95 40.15
C GLU A 230 7.97 -7.14 38.99
N PHE A 231 8.14 -8.21 38.21
CA PHE A 231 7.21 -8.64 37.16
C PHE A 231 5.81 -8.92 37.72
N GLN A 232 5.71 -9.64 38.84
CA GLN A 232 4.45 -9.92 39.51
C GLN A 232 3.78 -8.62 39.97
N MET A 233 4.52 -7.73 40.62
CA MET A 233 4.01 -6.44 41.07
C MET A 233 3.51 -5.58 39.90
N ARG A 234 4.21 -5.61 38.76
CA ARG A 234 3.81 -4.88 37.55
C ARG A 234 2.53 -5.43 36.92
N CYS A 235 2.38 -6.75 36.84
CA CYS A 235 1.25 -7.38 36.15
C CYS A 235 0.00 -7.50 37.02
N PHE A 236 0.16 -7.77 38.32
CA PHE A 236 -0.92 -8.18 39.21
C PHE A 236 -1.10 -7.26 40.43
N GLU A 237 -0.26 -6.22 40.57
CA GLU A 237 -0.31 -5.24 41.66
C GLU A 237 -0.24 -5.85 43.07
N LYS A 238 0.26 -7.09 43.18
CA LYS A 238 0.32 -7.88 44.42
C LYS A 238 1.66 -8.58 44.58
N PRO A 239 2.25 -8.56 45.79
CA PRO A 239 3.53 -9.21 46.03
C PRO A 239 3.37 -10.73 46.04
N LEU A 240 4.33 -11.44 45.46
CA LEU A 240 4.40 -12.90 45.49
C LEU A 240 5.01 -13.36 46.83
N SER A 241 4.38 -14.35 47.49
CA SER A 241 4.97 -14.98 48.68
C SER A 241 6.15 -15.88 48.30
N GLU A 242 7.11 -16.07 49.21
CA GLU A 242 8.26 -16.96 48.94
C GLU A 242 7.82 -18.42 48.74
N GLU A 243 6.78 -18.86 49.45
CA GLU A 243 6.23 -20.21 49.35
C GLU A 243 5.60 -20.47 47.97
N ASP A 244 4.86 -19.48 47.45
CA ASP A 244 4.25 -19.57 46.11
C ASP A 244 5.32 -19.60 45.00
N LEU A 245 6.40 -18.82 45.16
CA LEU A 245 7.52 -18.79 44.21
C LEU A 245 8.22 -20.15 44.13
N VAL A 246 8.48 -20.80 45.27
CA VAL A 246 9.04 -22.15 45.30
C VAL A 246 8.10 -23.13 44.61
N HIS A 247 6.79 -23.04 44.86
CA HIS A 247 5.81 -23.92 44.24
C HIS A 247 5.75 -23.78 42.71
N ILE A 248 5.86 -22.55 42.20
CA ILE A 248 5.95 -22.27 40.75
C ILE A 248 7.20 -22.94 40.16
N LYS A 249 8.37 -22.75 40.79
CA LYS A 249 9.63 -23.36 40.36
C LYS A 249 9.57 -24.89 40.35
N GLU A 250 9.03 -25.50 41.40
CA GLU A 250 8.82 -26.95 41.48
C GLU A 250 7.87 -27.47 40.38
N THR A 251 6.82 -26.72 40.07
CA THR A 251 5.85 -27.09 39.03
C THR A 251 6.49 -27.08 37.64
N ILE A 252 7.35 -26.10 37.37
CA ILE A 252 8.12 -26.03 36.12
C ILE A 252 9.13 -27.19 36.07
N LEU A 253 9.88 -27.43 37.15
CA LEU A 253 10.90 -28.49 37.24
C LEU A 253 10.33 -29.89 37.00
N LYS A 254 9.13 -30.18 37.51
CA LYS A 254 8.44 -31.46 37.30
C LYS A 254 8.20 -31.78 35.82
N THR A 255 8.06 -30.75 34.99
CA THR A 255 7.70 -30.89 33.57
C THR A 255 8.91 -30.64 32.66
N TYR A 256 9.81 -29.73 33.04
CA TYR A 256 11.05 -29.40 32.35
C TYR A 256 12.21 -29.30 33.35
N PRO A 257 13.04 -30.36 33.51
CA PRO A 257 14.07 -30.42 34.54
C PRO A 257 15.25 -29.44 34.35
N ASN A 258 15.34 -28.75 33.20
CA ASN A 258 16.46 -27.87 32.85
C ASN A 258 16.09 -26.37 32.76
N SER A 259 14.83 -25.99 33.03
CA SER A 259 14.34 -24.60 32.85
C SER A 259 14.37 -23.74 34.11
N VAL A 260 14.72 -24.33 35.26
CA VAL A 260 14.93 -23.60 36.51
C VAL A 260 16.35 -23.88 36.99
N THR A 261 17.14 -22.82 37.09
CA THR A 261 18.52 -22.86 37.59
C THR A 261 18.60 -22.11 38.93
N PRO A 262 19.71 -22.21 39.67
CA PRO A 262 19.94 -21.34 40.83
C PRO A 262 19.87 -19.84 40.49
N SER A 263 20.13 -19.48 39.23
CA SER A 263 20.06 -18.11 38.72
C SER A 263 18.63 -17.62 38.51
N GLY A 264 17.68 -18.50 38.17
CA GLY A 264 16.30 -18.10 37.92
C GLY A 264 15.54 -19.03 36.98
N ILE A 265 14.46 -18.51 36.39
CA ILE A 265 13.63 -19.22 35.39
C ILE A 265 14.08 -18.79 33.99
N ASP A 266 14.36 -19.74 33.09
CA ASP A 266 14.72 -19.44 31.70
C ASP A 266 13.48 -19.09 30.84
N CYS A 267 13.71 -18.56 29.63
CA CYS A 267 12.62 -18.17 28.72
C CYS A 267 11.66 -19.32 28.38
N ARG A 268 12.17 -20.55 28.27
CA ARG A 268 11.37 -21.74 27.97
C ARG A 268 10.46 -22.12 29.14
N GLY A 269 10.96 -22.04 30.36
CA GLY A 269 10.20 -22.23 31.59
C GLY A 269 9.08 -21.21 31.74
N PHE A 270 9.37 -19.94 31.42
CA PHE A 270 8.38 -18.86 31.44
C PHE A 270 7.24 -19.08 30.42
N ILE A 271 7.56 -19.43 29.17
CA ILE A 271 6.55 -19.73 28.14
C ILE A 271 5.75 -20.97 28.54
N HIS A 272 6.40 -21.97 29.12
CA HIS A 272 5.75 -23.19 29.53
C HIS A 272 4.77 -22.98 30.70
N LEU A 273 5.13 -22.16 31.68
CA LEU A 273 4.21 -21.77 32.76
C LEU A 273 2.92 -21.14 32.20
N ASN A 274 3.06 -20.24 31.22
CA ASN A 274 1.91 -19.61 30.56
C ASN A 274 1.11 -20.60 29.72
N LYS A 275 1.77 -21.59 29.09
CA LYS A 275 1.10 -22.71 28.41
C LYS A 275 0.24 -23.51 29.40
N MET A 276 0.77 -23.84 30.58
CA MET A 276 0.02 -24.55 31.62
C MET A 276 -1.21 -23.76 32.11
N TYR A 277 -1.11 -22.43 32.21
CA TYR A 277 -2.26 -21.59 32.53
C TYR A 277 -3.34 -21.65 31.44
N ALA A 278 -2.96 -21.63 30.16
CA ALA A 278 -3.91 -21.76 29.06
C ALA A 278 -4.60 -23.15 29.05
N GLU A 279 -3.82 -24.23 29.21
CA GLU A 279 -4.34 -25.62 29.26
C GLU A 279 -5.33 -25.86 30.39
N LYS A 280 -5.07 -25.25 31.56
CA LYS A 280 -5.94 -25.39 32.75
C LYS A 280 -7.13 -24.42 32.74
N GLY A 281 -7.41 -23.72 31.64
CA GLY A 281 -8.52 -22.77 31.52
C GLY A 281 -8.32 -21.44 32.26
N ARG A 282 -7.08 -21.12 32.67
CA ARG A 282 -6.67 -19.87 33.35
C ARG A 282 -5.95 -18.90 32.39
N HIS A 283 -6.38 -18.84 31.14
CA HIS A 283 -5.80 -17.96 30.12
C HIS A 283 -5.98 -16.46 30.42
N GLU A 284 -6.86 -16.09 31.35
CA GLU A 284 -6.98 -14.73 31.89
C GLU A 284 -5.65 -14.21 32.47
N THR A 285 -4.88 -15.06 33.15
CA THR A 285 -3.56 -14.72 33.70
C THR A 285 -2.59 -14.31 32.58
N VAL A 286 -2.62 -15.02 31.45
CA VAL A 286 -1.78 -14.72 30.28
C VAL A 286 -2.19 -13.37 29.67
N TRP A 287 -3.49 -13.09 29.60
CA TRP A 287 -4.00 -11.80 29.11
C TRP A 287 -3.67 -10.61 30.02
N ILE A 288 -3.70 -10.79 31.34
CA ILE A 288 -3.28 -9.75 32.29
C ILE A 288 -1.81 -9.38 32.04
N ILE A 289 -0.94 -10.39 31.87
CA ILE A 289 0.46 -10.20 31.51
C ILE A 289 0.59 -9.45 30.19
N LEU A 290 -0.09 -9.90 29.13
CA LEU A 290 -0.05 -9.25 27.81
C LEU A 290 -0.50 -7.78 27.88
N ARG A 291 -1.61 -7.49 28.57
CA ARG A 291 -2.15 -6.12 28.68
C ARG A 291 -1.29 -5.20 29.55
N ALA A 292 -0.65 -5.73 30.60
CA ALA A 292 0.33 -4.97 31.39
C ALA A 292 1.51 -4.45 30.54
N PHE A 293 1.82 -5.17 29.44
CA PHE A 293 2.83 -4.80 28.45
C PHE A 293 2.24 -4.20 27.16
N GLN A 294 1.01 -3.67 27.23
CA GLN A 294 0.34 -2.91 26.17
C GLN A 294 -0.01 -3.72 24.90
N TYR A 295 -0.18 -5.03 25.00
CA TYR A 295 -0.73 -5.83 23.90
C TYR A 295 -2.26 -5.73 23.83
N THR A 296 -2.78 -5.76 22.61
CA THR A 296 -4.21 -5.83 22.30
C THR A 296 -4.66 -7.29 22.18
N ASP A 297 -5.98 -7.51 22.05
CA ASP A 297 -6.58 -8.83 21.85
C ASP A 297 -6.11 -9.51 20.53
N SER A 298 -5.54 -8.74 19.61
CA SER A 298 -4.93 -9.23 18.37
C SER A 298 -3.46 -9.64 18.51
N LEU A 299 -2.90 -9.57 19.72
CA LEU A 299 -1.48 -9.80 20.01
C LEU A 299 -0.52 -8.83 19.30
N SER A 300 -1.03 -7.66 18.91
CA SER A 300 -0.24 -6.51 18.48
C SER A 300 -0.12 -5.49 19.62
N LEU A 301 0.95 -4.70 19.64
CA LEU A 301 1.08 -3.59 20.58
C LEU A 301 0.09 -2.48 20.25
N GLN A 302 -0.45 -1.81 21.27
CA GLN A 302 -1.38 -0.70 21.10
C GLN A 302 -0.77 0.41 20.24
N GLU A 303 -1.56 0.90 19.27
CA GLU A 303 -1.11 1.95 18.35
C GLU A 303 -0.80 3.27 19.08
N SER A 304 -1.58 3.60 20.13
CA SER A 304 -1.33 4.76 20.98
C SER A 304 -0.02 4.66 21.79
N TYR A 305 0.46 3.44 22.05
CA TYR A 305 1.72 3.18 22.74
C TYR A 305 2.92 3.23 21.78
N LEU A 306 2.79 2.66 20.57
CA LEU A 306 3.82 2.70 19.53
C LEU A 306 3.96 4.08 18.86
N HIS A 307 2.83 4.75 18.63
CA HIS A 307 2.74 6.03 17.96
C HIS A 307 1.97 7.04 18.82
N PRO A 308 2.54 7.43 19.98
CA PRO A 308 1.92 8.47 20.79
C PRO A 308 1.90 9.79 20.01
N ARG A 309 0.91 10.64 20.34
CA ARG A 309 0.80 11.95 19.69
C ARG A 309 2.04 12.80 20.03
N PHE A 310 2.87 13.02 19.02
CA PHE A 310 4.07 13.84 19.12
C PHE A 310 4.23 14.66 17.85
N GLU A 311 3.90 15.94 17.93
CA GLU A 311 3.96 16.87 16.81
C GLU A 311 5.14 17.83 16.98
N VAL A 312 5.98 17.90 15.94
CA VAL A 312 7.08 18.86 15.87
C VAL A 312 6.58 20.07 15.09
N PRO A 313 6.54 21.27 15.69
CA PRO A 313 6.14 22.49 14.99
C PRO A 313 7.07 22.78 13.80
N PRO A 314 6.59 23.46 12.74
CA PRO A 314 7.43 23.88 11.64
C PRO A 314 8.65 24.68 12.13
N PHE A 315 9.81 24.43 11.52
CA PHE A 315 11.10 24.99 11.86
C PHE A 315 11.66 24.61 13.24
N ALA A 316 10.99 23.74 14.01
CA ALA A 316 11.54 23.08 15.18
C ALA A 316 12.15 21.72 14.79
N SER A 317 12.95 21.14 15.68
CA SER A 317 13.50 19.79 15.53
C SER A 317 13.25 18.98 16.80
N ALA A 318 13.19 17.66 16.68
CA ALA A 318 13.19 16.77 17.83
C ALA A 318 14.63 16.36 18.16
N GLU A 319 14.95 16.32 19.45
CA GLU A 319 16.22 15.83 19.97
C GLU A 319 15.95 14.86 21.13
N LEU A 320 16.93 14.00 21.45
CA LEU A 320 16.86 13.17 22.64
C LEU A 320 16.89 14.04 23.91
N SER A 321 16.01 13.72 24.86
CA SER A 321 16.04 14.29 26.21
C SER A 321 17.16 13.64 27.04
N PRO A 322 17.56 14.22 28.19
CA PRO A 322 18.52 13.58 29.09
C PRO A 322 18.11 12.16 29.51
N GLU A 323 16.80 11.90 29.65
CA GLU A 323 16.28 10.57 29.97
C GLU A 323 16.46 9.59 28.80
N GLY A 324 16.17 10.04 27.56
CA GLY A 324 16.40 9.27 26.35
C GLY A 324 17.88 8.91 26.15
N TYR A 325 18.79 9.87 26.39
CA TYR A 325 20.23 9.61 26.37
C TYR A 325 20.63 8.57 27.42
N ARG A 326 20.18 8.72 28.67
CA ARG A 326 20.49 7.78 29.74
C ARG A 326 20.01 6.36 29.40
N PHE A 327 18.82 6.25 28.81
CA PHE A 327 18.29 4.97 28.37
C PHE A 327 19.18 4.31 27.32
N PHE A 328 19.53 5.01 26.23
CA PHE A 328 20.37 4.44 25.18
C PHE A 328 21.80 4.14 25.63
N VAL A 329 22.35 4.90 26.58
CA VAL A 329 23.65 4.60 27.21
C VAL A 329 23.56 3.32 28.04
N ASN A 330 22.57 3.21 28.92
CA ASN A 330 22.39 2.00 29.73
C ASN A 330 22.16 0.77 28.84
N LEU A 331 21.39 0.94 27.76
CA LEU A 331 21.11 -0.11 26.80
C LEU A 331 22.38 -0.60 26.09
N PHE A 332 23.27 0.31 25.71
CA PHE A 332 24.56 -0.01 25.11
C PHE A 332 25.43 -0.80 26.09
N LEU A 333 25.60 -0.30 27.32
CA LEU A 333 26.44 -0.92 28.34
C LEU A 333 25.93 -2.32 28.75
N LEU A 334 24.62 -2.54 28.74
CA LEU A 334 24.02 -3.86 28.99
C LEU A 334 24.19 -4.83 27.82
N SER A 335 24.45 -4.33 26.61
CA SER A 335 24.55 -5.16 25.40
C SER A 335 25.99 -5.47 25.00
N ASP A 336 26.94 -4.61 25.39
CA ASP A 336 28.39 -4.78 25.26
C ASP A 336 28.87 -5.82 26.29
N LYS A 337 28.77 -7.10 25.93
CA LYS A 337 29.04 -8.22 26.85
C LYS A 337 30.52 -8.49 26.99
N ASP A 338 31.30 -8.21 25.94
CA ASP A 338 32.75 -8.38 25.93
C ASP A 338 33.51 -7.15 26.46
N ASN A 339 32.81 -6.04 26.75
CA ASN A 339 33.36 -4.78 27.28
C ASN A 339 34.47 -4.21 26.38
N ASP A 340 34.36 -4.40 25.08
CA ASP A 340 35.32 -3.90 24.10
C ASP A 340 35.03 -2.44 23.68
N GLY A 341 33.93 -1.86 24.20
CA GLY A 341 33.49 -0.50 23.91
C GLY A 341 32.81 -0.35 22.54
N GLY A 342 32.40 -1.44 21.90
CA GLY A 342 31.74 -1.45 20.60
C GLY A 342 30.80 -2.63 20.37
N LEU A 343 29.56 -2.36 19.95
CA LEU A 343 28.60 -3.43 19.68
C LEU A 343 28.94 -4.17 18.37
N ASN A 344 29.16 -5.46 18.48
CA ASN A 344 29.35 -6.37 17.34
C ASN A 344 28.00 -6.81 16.73
N ASP A 345 28.03 -7.51 15.60
CA ASP A 345 26.80 -7.92 14.88
C ASP A 345 25.90 -8.85 15.71
N THR A 346 26.49 -9.69 16.57
CA THR A 346 25.73 -10.62 17.41
C THR A 346 25.05 -9.91 18.59
N GLU A 347 25.72 -8.93 19.18
CA GLU A 347 25.19 -8.10 20.25
C GLU A 347 24.09 -7.17 19.73
N LEU A 348 24.27 -6.60 18.53
CA LEU A 348 23.23 -5.84 17.85
C LEU A 348 22.00 -6.72 17.55
N ALA A 349 22.20 -7.93 17.02
CA ALA A 349 21.10 -8.85 16.78
C ALA A 349 20.35 -9.22 18.07
N SER A 350 21.07 -9.43 19.17
CA SER A 350 20.47 -9.68 20.48
C SER A 350 19.71 -8.45 21.02
N LEU A 351 20.25 -7.25 20.84
CA LEU A 351 19.64 -5.99 21.28
C LEU A 351 18.29 -5.76 20.58
N PHE A 352 18.24 -6.01 19.27
CA PHE A 352 17.07 -5.81 18.41
C PHE A 352 16.15 -7.03 18.30
N ALA A 353 16.46 -8.15 18.96
CA ALA A 353 15.60 -9.34 19.02
C ALA A 353 14.12 -9.08 19.41
N PRO A 354 13.77 -8.18 20.35
CA PRO A 354 12.37 -7.89 20.68
C PRO A 354 11.68 -6.92 19.70
N THR A 355 12.40 -6.47 18.66
CA THR A 355 11.93 -5.49 17.68
C THR A 355 11.69 -6.16 16.33
N PRO A 356 10.99 -5.52 15.37
CA PRO A 356 10.85 -6.02 14.01
C PRO A 356 12.18 -6.13 13.22
N GLY A 357 13.31 -5.72 13.79
CA GLY A 357 14.64 -5.72 13.17
C GLY A 357 15.33 -4.36 13.34
N LEU A 358 16.34 -4.08 12.52
CA LEU A 358 16.92 -2.74 12.45
C LEU A 358 15.92 -1.75 11.85
N PRO A 359 15.94 -0.46 12.26
CA PRO A 359 15.15 0.57 11.59
C PRO A 359 15.43 0.58 10.09
N ALA A 360 14.38 0.64 9.25
CA ALA A 360 14.54 0.64 7.79
C ALA A 360 15.47 1.78 7.31
N SER A 361 15.39 2.95 7.96
CA SER A 361 16.27 4.10 7.69
C SER A 361 17.75 3.82 7.96
N TRP A 362 18.08 2.85 8.82
CA TRP A 362 19.46 2.46 9.09
C TRP A 362 19.99 1.54 8.00
N ALA A 363 19.16 0.60 7.53
CA ALA A 363 19.51 -0.28 6.41
C ALA A 363 19.75 0.53 5.13
N ASP A 364 18.88 1.48 4.82
CA ASP A 364 19.01 2.38 3.66
C ASP A 364 20.21 3.33 3.81
N GLY A 365 20.49 3.79 5.04
CA GLY A 365 21.62 4.65 5.37
C GLY A 365 22.98 3.95 5.41
N SER A 366 23.07 2.68 4.98
CA SER A 366 24.29 1.86 5.03
C SER A 366 24.84 1.65 6.46
N PHE A 367 24.01 1.62 7.50
CA PHE A 367 24.44 1.24 8.86
C PHE A 367 25.07 -0.17 8.86
N PRO A 368 26.16 -0.44 9.62
CA PRO A 368 26.85 0.43 10.58
C PRO A 368 27.87 1.39 9.95
N SER A 369 27.96 1.45 8.62
CA SER A 369 28.92 2.32 7.93
C SER A 369 28.57 3.81 7.98
N SER A 370 27.37 4.21 8.39
CA SER A 370 26.96 5.62 8.58
C SER A 370 27.56 6.31 9.82
N THR A 371 28.15 5.56 10.75
CA THR A 371 28.56 6.07 12.06
C THR A 371 29.98 5.65 12.47
N VAL A 372 30.45 6.13 13.62
CA VAL A 372 31.79 5.85 14.16
C VAL A 372 31.90 4.40 14.63
N ARG A 373 33.03 3.77 14.34
CA ARG A 373 33.35 2.38 14.69
C ARG A 373 34.74 2.29 15.33
N ASN A 374 34.96 1.27 16.15
CA ASN A 374 36.28 0.98 16.71
C ASN A 374 37.21 0.33 15.65
N GLU A 375 38.45 0.02 16.02
CA GLU A 375 39.42 -0.63 15.12
C GLU A 375 38.96 -2.02 14.63
N ALA A 376 38.17 -2.72 15.43
CA ALA A 376 37.56 -4.00 15.07
C ALA A 376 36.35 -3.87 14.12
N GLY A 377 35.87 -2.65 13.88
CA GLY A 377 34.70 -2.38 13.04
C GLY A 377 33.36 -2.47 13.77
N HIS A 378 33.35 -2.53 15.10
CA HIS A 378 32.16 -2.53 15.95
C HIS A 378 31.66 -1.11 16.22
N VAL A 379 30.36 -0.94 16.48
CA VAL A 379 29.74 0.38 16.67
C VAL A 379 30.04 0.91 18.07
N THR A 380 30.78 2.01 18.18
CA THR A 380 31.14 2.58 19.49
C THR A 380 29.95 3.24 20.18
N LEU A 381 30.04 3.49 21.48
CA LEU A 381 29.00 4.25 22.21
C LEU A 381 28.73 5.62 21.57
N GLN A 382 29.78 6.31 21.12
CA GLN A 382 29.66 7.57 20.39
C GLN A 382 28.89 7.38 19.08
N GLY A 383 29.23 6.34 18.30
CA GLY A 383 28.53 6.04 17.05
C GLY A 383 27.07 5.64 17.25
N TRP A 384 26.79 4.89 18.31
CA TRP A 384 25.45 4.48 18.73
C TRP A 384 24.56 5.68 19.07
N LEU A 385 25.04 6.59 19.92
CA LEU A 385 24.31 7.80 20.30
C LEU A 385 24.14 8.76 19.13
N ALA A 386 25.15 8.87 18.25
CA ALA A 386 25.08 9.66 17.04
C ALA A 386 23.99 9.15 16.08
N GLN A 387 23.91 7.83 15.88
CA GLN A 387 22.90 7.21 15.02
C GLN A 387 21.47 7.42 15.55
N TRP A 388 21.25 7.25 16.87
CA TRP A 388 19.94 7.53 17.47
C TRP A 388 19.58 9.01 17.46
N SER A 389 20.55 9.91 17.62
CA SER A 389 20.35 11.35 17.54
C SER A 389 19.94 11.77 16.12
N MET A 390 20.57 11.20 15.10
CA MET A 390 20.20 11.39 13.69
C MET A 390 18.79 10.87 13.39
N THR A 391 18.46 9.67 13.89
CA THR A 391 17.14 9.05 13.70
C THR A 391 16.04 9.89 14.33
N THR A 392 16.31 10.41 15.53
CA THR A 392 15.39 11.29 16.25
C THR A 392 15.17 12.61 15.52
N PHE A 393 16.21 13.15 14.90
CA PHE A 393 16.13 14.38 14.12
C PHE A 393 15.35 14.19 12.80
N THR A 394 15.60 13.09 12.08
CA THR A 394 15.02 12.82 10.76
C THR A 394 13.62 12.20 10.82
N SER A 395 13.39 11.25 11.72
CA SER A 395 12.13 10.54 11.93
C SER A 395 11.85 10.30 13.42
N PRO A 396 11.32 11.31 14.15
CA PRO A 396 11.01 11.19 15.57
C PRO A 396 10.04 10.05 15.90
N LYS A 397 9.12 9.75 14.97
CA LYS A 397 8.14 8.66 15.10
C LYS A 397 8.81 7.29 15.19
N THR A 398 9.85 7.07 14.39
CA THR A 398 10.62 5.82 14.42
C THR A 398 11.35 5.66 15.75
N THR A 399 11.92 6.73 16.30
CA THR A 399 12.53 6.67 17.63
C THR A 399 11.52 6.31 18.71
N LEU A 400 10.32 6.90 18.69
CA LEU A 400 9.26 6.60 19.67
C LEU A 400 8.79 5.14 19.58
N GLU A 401 8.66 4.61 18.37
CA GLU A 401 8.29 3.22 18.12
C GLU A 401 9.34 2.25 18.68
N TYR A 402 10.63 2.52 18.44
CA TYR A 402 11.71 1.68 18.95
C TYR A 402 11.91 1.81 20.46
N LEU A 403 11.70 2.99 21.04
CA LEU A 403 11.66 3.17 22.48
C LEU A 403 10.53 2.33 23.11
N ALA A 404 9.37 2.26 22.45
CA ALA A 404 8.28 1.39 22.87
C ALA A 404 8.66 -0.09 22.75
N TYR A 405 9.26 -0.53 21.63
CA TYR A 405 9.71 -1.93 21.49
C TYR A 405 10.74 -2.33 22.54
N LEU A 406 11.72 -1.47 22.81
CA LEU A 406 12.82 -1.69 23.77
C LEU A 406 12.40 -1.46 25.23
N GLY A 407 11.16 -1.03 25.48
CA GLY A 407 10.59 -0.91 26.83
C GLY A 407 11.09 0.28 27.62
N PHE A 408 11.21 1.45 26.99
CA PHE A 408 11.48 2.71 27.70
C PHE A 408 10.39 3.02 28.71
N GLU A 409 10.80 3.39 29.93
CA GLU A 409 9.91 3.78 31.02
C GLU A 409 10.28 5.19 31.50
N SER A 410 9.29 6.08 31.54
CA SER A 410 9.46 7.46 32.00
C SER A 410 9.62 7.51 33.52
N SER A 411 10.59 8.29 34.01
CA SER A 411 10.71 8.60 35.44
C SER A 411 9.58 9.53 35.93
N ASP A 412 9.00 10.30 35.00
CA ASP A 412 7.96 11.26 35.29
C ASP A 412 6.59 10.60 35.29
N ARG A 413 6.01 10.42 36.49
CA ARG A 413 4.67 9.87 36.67
C ARG A 413 3.58 10.72 36.01
N SER A 414 3.84 11.99 35.69
CA SER A 414 2.90 12.88 35.01
C SER A 414 2.85 12.66 33.50
N ASN A 415 3.92 12.14 32.89
CA ASN A 415 3.98 11.75 31.49
C ASN A 415 4.56 10.33 31.34
N PRO A 416 3.74 9.27 31.49
CA PRO A 416 4.19 7.89 31.43
C PRO A 416 4.51 7.41 30.00
N SER A 417 4.36 8.27 28.99
CA SER A 417 4.56 7.95 27.58
C SER A 417 6.04 8.01 27.17
N THR A 418 6.40 7.29 26.11
CA THR A 418 7.73 7.35 25.46
C THR A 418 8.10 8.76 24.98
N THR A 419 7.13 9.68 24.89
CA THR A 419 7.39 11.10 24.56
C THR A 419 8.34 11.81 25.53
N ALA A 420 8.46 11.37 26.78
CA ALA A 420 9.41 11.93 27.76
C ALA A 420 10.89 11.76 27.35
N ALA A 421 11.18 10.76 26.51
CA ALA A 421 12.51 10.52 25.96
C ALA A 421 12.94 11.57 24.92
N LEU A 422 12.00 12.36 24.40
CA LEU A 422 12.23 13.36 23.37
C LEU A 422 11.99 14.77 23.90
N LYS A 423 12.73 15.74 23.36
CA LYS A 423 12.50 17.17 23.56
C LYS A 423 12.36 17.86 22.20
N VAL A 424 11.45 18.82 22.13
CA VAL A 424 11.27 19.66 20.93
C VAL A 424 12.06 20.94 21.09
N THR A 425 12.89 21.27 20.09
CA THR A 425 13.69 22.50 20.09
C THR A 425 12.83 23.71 19.75
N ARG A 426 13.31 24.92 20.07
CA ARG A 426 12.59 26.14 19.69
C ARG A 426 12.54 26.29 18.16
N PRO A 427 11.41 26.71 17.58
CA PRO A 427 11.32 26.99 16.15
C PRO A 427 12.35 28.03 15.69
N ARG A 428 12.97 27.82 14.52
CA ARG A 428 13.90 28.80 13.93
C ARG A 428 13.14 30.08 13.56
N LYS A 429 13.67 31.23 13.98
CA LYS A 429 13.19 32.53 13.54
C LYS A 429 13.87 32.87 12.22
N ARG A 430 13.14 32.87 11.11
CA ARG A 430 13.63 33.36 9.81
C ARG A 430 13.88 34.86 9.89
N ARG A 431 15.13 35.24 10.16
CA ARG A 431 15.63 36.61 10.08
C ARG A 431 16.77 36.61 9.07
N LYS A 432 17.00 37.72 8.37
CA LYS A 432 18.16 37.87 7.48
C LYS A 432 19.50 37.60 8.18
N ARG A 433 19.55 37.67 9.53
CA ARG A 433 20.61 37.12 10.39
C ARG A 433 20.03 36.53 11.68
N PRO A 434 19.95 35.21 11.82
CA PRO A 434 19.67 34.55 13.10
C PRO A 434 20.90 34.66 14.02
N GLY A 435 20.68 34.90 15.32
CA GLY A 435 21.74 34.76 16.32
C GLY A 435 22.03 33.29 16.66
N ARG A 436 22.85 33.04 17.69
CA ARG A 436 23.25 31.71 18.15
C ARG A 436 22.07 30.75 18.34
N VAL A 437 22.16 29.57 17.75
CA VAL A 437 21.13 28.52 17.78
C VAL A 437 21.35 27.60 18.98
N GLY A 438 20.29 27.38 19.78
CA GLY A 438 20.33 26.56 20.99
C GLY A 438 20.15 25.05 20.77
N ARG A 439 20.55 24.53 19.61
CA ARG A 439 20.43 23.11 19.22
C ARG A 439 21.72 22.34 19.51
N ASN A 440 21.58 21.02 19.55
CA ASN A 440 22.69 20.09 19.72
C ASN A 440 22.85 19.15 18.52
N VAL A 441 21.87 19.07 17.62
CA VAL A 441 21.96 18.29 16.37
C VAL A 441 21.80 19.25 15.19
N VAL A 442 22.69 19.15 14.21
CA VAL A 442 22.73 20.00 13.01
C VAL A 442 22.88 19.16 11.74
N LEU A 443 22.18 19.55 10.67
CA LEU A 443 22.23 18.87 9.37
C LEU A 443 22.93 19.72 8.30
N ALA A 444 23.95 19.13 7.67
CA ALA A 444 24.74 19.73 6.60
C ALA A 444 24.58 18.93 5.28
N HIS A 445 24.13 19.60 4.22
CA HIS A 445 24.11 19.01 2.87
C HIS A 445 25.40 19.34 2.12
N VAL A 446 26.09 18.31 1.62
CA VAL A 446 27.36 18.45 0.89
C VAL A 446 27.10 18.41 -0.61
N LEU A 447 27.26 19.56 -1.28
CA LEU A 447 26.98 19.75 -2.71
C LEU A 447 28.27 20.02 -3.48
N GLY A 448 28.37 19.55 -4.72
CA GLY A 448 29.55 19.74 -5.55
C GLY A 448 29.59 18.83 -6.78
N SER A 449 30.48 19.12 -7.73
CA SER A 449 30.57 18.36 -8.97
C SER A 449 30.89 16.87 -8.74
N PRO A 450 30.52 15.97 -9.67
CA PRO A 450 31.00 14.59 -9.65
C PRO A 450 32.53 14.54 -9.61
N GLY A 451 33.11 13.71 -8.73
CA GLY A 451 34.57 13.59 -8.58
C GLY A 451 35.24 14.66 -7.70
N SER A 452 34.48 15.62 -7.14
CA SER A 452 35.05 16.70 -6.33
C SER A 452 35.67 16.26 -5.00
N GLY A 453 35.34 15.05 -4.51
CA GLY A 453 35.87 14.50 -3.25
C GLY A 453 34.88 14.45 -2.09
N LYS A 454 33.58 14.70 -2.32
CA LYS A 454 32.52 14.66 -1.29
C LYS A 454 32.53 13.40 -0.41
N SER A 455 32.53 12.22 -1.03
CA SER A 455 32.53 10.96 -0.26
C SER A 455 33.81 10.76 0.55
N ALA A 456 34.94 11.29 0.09
CA ALA A 456 36.19 11.25 0.86
C ALA A 456 36.09 12.14 2.11
N LEU A 457 35.42 13.29 2.01
CA LEU A 457 35.13 14.16 3.15
C LEU A 457 34.23 13.47 4.20
N LEU A 458 33.16 12.77 3.77
CA LEU A 458 32.30 11.99 4.67
C LEU A 458 33.06 10.84 5.34
N ASN A 459 33.93 10.13 4.62
CA ASN A 459 34.76 9.07 5.19
C ASN A 459 35.77 9.62 6.21
N ALA A 460 36.38 10.77 5.91
CA ALA A 460 37.30 11.47 6.82
C ALA A 460 36.62 11.87 8.13
N PHE A 461 35.35 12.29 8.06
CA PHE A 461 34.54 12.64 9.22
C PHE A 461 34.31 11.47 10.19
N LEU A 462 34.33 10.24 9.66
CA LEU A 462 34.21 9.00 10.42
C LEU A 462 35.58 8.36 10.73
N SER A 463 36.68 9.08 10.52
CA SER A 463 38.07 8.61 10.68
C SER A 463 38.41 7.39 9.82
N ARG A 464 37.88 7.33 8.59
CA ARG A 464 38.11 6.22 7.64
C ARG A 464 39.00 6.66 6.47
N GLY A 465 39.75 5.70 5.94
CA GLY A 465 40.46 5.89 4.68
C GLY A 465 39.50 6.14 3.50
N PHE A 466 39.99 6.82 2.48
CA PHE A 466 39.26 7.01 1.22
C PHE A 466 39.86 6.14 0.10
N SER A 467 39.02 5.74 -0.85
CA SER A 467 39.50 5.05 -2.07
C SER A 467 39.94 6.08 -3.10
N THR A 468 41.09 5.83 -3.74
CA THR A 468 41.58 6.62 -4.89
C THR A 468 40.79 6.33 -6.16
N THR A 469 40.04 5.23 -6.19
CA THR A 469 39.16 4.86 -7.31
C THR A 469 37.84 5.60 -7.17
N TYR A 470 37.48 6.37 -8.21
CA TYR A 470 36.21 7.10 -8.22
C TYR A 470 35.02 6.14 -8.35
N HIS A 471 34.08 6.28 -7.41
CA HIS A 471 32.82 5.55 -7.42
C HIS A 471 31.67 6.58 -7.40
N PRO A 472 30.80 6.62 -8.41
CA PRO A 472 29.63 7.50 -8.40
C PRO A 472 28.69 7.16 -7.24
N THR A 473 28.18 8.22 -6.58
CA THR A 473 27.22 8.09 -5.48
C THR A 473 25.81 7.88 -6.04
N ILE A 474 25.40 6.60 -6.16
CA ILE A 474 24.08 6.20 -6.70
C ILE A 474 22.98 6.38 -5.64
N GLN A 475 23.25 5.95 -4.40
CA GLN A 475 22.37 6.14 -3.24
C GLN A 475 22.91 7.26 -2.35
N PRO A 476 22.05 8.04 -1.66
CA PRO A 476 22.48 9.05 -0.72
C PRO A 476 23.35 8.41 0.37
N ARG A 477 24.42 9.13 0.77
CA ARG A 477 25.31 8.70 1.85
C ARG A 477 25.22 9.68 2.99
N THR A 478 25.02 9.15 4.18
CA THR A 478 24.95 9.94 5.42
C THR A 478 26.08 9.52 6.34
N ALA A 479 26.76 10.51 6.91
CA ALA A 479 27.75 10.32 7.97
C ALA A 479 27.34 11.14 9.18
N VAL A 480 27.27 10.51 10.36
CA VAL A 480 26.95 11.20 11.61
C VAL A 480 28.06 10.99 12.65
N ASN A 481 28.48 12.08 13.27
CA ASN A 481 29.47 12.07 14.35
C ASN A 481 29.30 13.29 15.26
N THR A 482 29.90 13.25 16.45
CA THR A 482 30.03 14.38 17.36
C THR A 482 31.20 15.28 16.99
N VAL A 483 31.00 16.60 17.06
CA VAL A 483 32.03 17.63 16.86
C VAL A 483 32.12 18.49 18.12
N GLU A 484 33.35 18.72 18.59
CA GLU A 484 33.63 19.59 19.72
C GLU A 484 33.94 21.02 19.23
N LEU A 485 33.13 21.97 19.68
CA LEU A 485 33.26 23.38 19.30
C LEU A 485 34.19 24.14 20.26
N PRO A 486 34.79 25.25 19.82
CA PRO A 486 35.59 26.12 20.69
C PRO A 486 34.78 26.56 21.92
N GLY A 487 35.32 26.26 23.10
CA GLY A 487 34.62 26.43 24.38
C GLY A 487 34.04 25.16 25.00
N GLY A 488 34.36 23.97 24.46
CA GLY A 488 34.07 22.67 25.06
C GLY A 488 32.63 22.19 24.93
N LYS A 489 31.83 22.84 24.06
CA LYS A 489 30.45 22.41 23.78
C LYS A 489 30.47 21.37 22.65
N GLN A 490 29.85 20.21 22.88
CA GLN A 490 29.68 19.18 21.86
C GLN A 490 28.34 19.32 21.12
N CYS A 491 28.34 19.00 19.83
CA CYS A 491 27.15 18.87 19.00
C CYS A 491 27.25 17.67 18.06
N TYR A 492 26.14 17.15 17.58
CA TYR A 492 26.07 16.11 16.55
C TYR A 492 25.92 16.78 15.19
N LEU A 493 26.85 16.49 14.28
CA LEU A 493 26.82 16.94 12.90
C LEU A 493 26.44 15.76 12.01
N ILE A 494 25.39 15.95 11.21
CA ILE A 494 24.93 15.01 10.19
C ILE A 494 25.38 15.57 8.83
N MET A 495 26.17 14.82 8.08
CA MET A 495 26.63 15.19 6.74
C MET A 495 25.99 14.29 5.70
N ASP A 496 25.24 14.90 4.78
CA ASP A 496 24.51 14.20 3.73
C ASP A 496 25.08 14.51 2.34
N GLU A 497 25.51 13.46 1.64
CA GLU A 497 25.80 13.48 0.21
C GLU A 497 24.58 12.93 -0.55
N LEU A 498 23.91 13.77 -1.34
CA LEU A 498 22.57 13.48 -1.86
C LEU A 498 22.52 12.52 -3.06
N GLY A 499 23.64 12.29 -3.76
CA GLY A 499 23.70 11.39 -4.92
C GLY A 499 22.69 11.74 -6.02
N GLU A 500 22.02 10.72 -6.59
CA GLU A 500 20.97 10.93 -7.62
C GLU A 500 19.72 11.66 -7.11
N LEU A 501 19.52 11.75 -5.78
CA LEU A 501 18.38 12.45 -5.17
C LEU A 501 18.61 13.97 -5.03
N GLU A 502 19.80 14.47 -5.36
CA GLU A 502 20.17 15.90 -5.25
C GLU A 502 19.11 16.82 -5.90
N PRO A 503 18.63 16.62 -7.14
CA PRO A 503 17.65 17.52 -7.74
C PRO A 503 16.30 17.51 -7.03
N ALA A 504 15.80 16.32 -6.63
CA ALA A 504 14.50 16.18 -6.00
C ALA A 504 14.43 16.82 -4.60
N ILE A 505 15.54 16.75 -3.85
CA ILE A 505 15.65 17.36 -2.52
C ILE A 505 15.81 18.87 -2.65
N LEU A 506 16.62 19.35 -3.60
CA LEU A 506 16.85 20.79 -3.81
C LEU A 506 15.62 21.50 -4.40
N GLU A 507 14.76 20.83 -5.17
CA GLU A 507 13.50 21.39 -5.69
C GLU A 507 12.43 21.59 -4.59
N ASN A 508 12.45 20.77 -3.53
CA ASN A 508 11.49 20.88 -2.43
C ASN A 508 11.93 21.94 -1.41
N GLN A 509 11.68 23.21 -1.74
CA GLN A 509 12.05 24.36 -0.92
C GLN A 509 11.56 24.26 0.54
N VAL A 510 10.33 23.81 0.78
CA VAL A 510 9.75 23.75 2.13
C VAL A 510 10.51 22.76 3.00
N LYS A 511 10.74 21.55 2.48
CA LYS A 511 11.45 20.49 3.22
C LYS A 511 12.92 20.84 3.43
N LEU A 512 13.60 21.34 2.40
CA LEU A 512 15.01 21.74 2.47
C LEU A 512 15.21 22.84 3.52
N LEU A 513 14.40 23.90 3.47
CA LEU A 513 14.52 25.01 4.41
C LEU A 513 14.06 24.63 5.83
N ASP A 514 13.27 23.58 6.02
CA ASP A 514 12.81 23.11 7.33
C ASP A 514 13.81 22.17 8.03
N GLN A 515 14.59 21.40 7.26
CA GLN A 515 15.50 20.38 7.81
C GLN A 515 16.98 20.76 7.73
N CYS A 516 17.43 21.44 6.68
CA CYS A 516 18.83 21.79 6.49
C CYS A 516 19.24 22.99 7.35
N ASP A 517 20.42 22.93 7.99
CA ASP A 517 20.98 24.01 8.79
C ASP A 517 22.16 24.71 8.10
N VAL A 518 22.95 24.01 7.29
CA VAL A 518 24.07 24.58 6.52
C VAL A 518 24.30 23.84 5.20
N ILE A 519 24.65 24.58 4.15
CA ILE A 519 25.08 24.01 2.86
C ILE A 519 26.60 24.05 2.75
N VAL A 520 27.21 22.92 2.42
CA VAL A 520 28.65 22.79 2.20
C VAL A 520 28.91 22.65 0.70
N TYR A 521 29.33 23.73 0.06
CA TYR A 521 29.72 23.73 -1.35
C TYR A 521 31.16 23.27 -1.50
N THR A 522 31.36 22.21 -2.28
CA THR A 522 32.65 21.57 -2.50
C THR A 522 33.04 21.59 -3.98
N TYR A 523 34.31 21.86 -4.25
CA TYR A 523 34.90 21.72 -5.59
C TYR A 523 36.32 21.18 -5.48
N ASP A 524 36.87 20.68 -6.59
CA ASP A 524 38.22 20.13 -6.66
C ASP A 524 39.19 21.20 -7.13
N SER A 525 40.17 21.54 -6.29
CA SER A 525 41.15 22.59 -6.61
C SER A 525 42.13 22.23 -7.74
N SER A 526 42.23 20.94 -8.08
CA SER A 526 43.07 20.44 -9.19
C SER A 526 42.31 20.34 -10.51
N ASP A 527 40.97 20.20 -10.47
CA ASP A 527 40.12 20.13 -11.65
C ASP A 527 39.64 21.53 -12.06
N PRO A 528 40.01 22.03 -13.26
CA PRO A 528 39.62 23.37 -13.71
C PRO A 528 38.12 23.54 -13.93
N ASP A 529 37.36 22.45 -14.17
CA ASP A 529 35.93 22.53 -14.53
C ASP A 529 35.00 22.34 -13.31
N SER A 530 35.56 21.97 -12.15
CA SER A 530 34.77 21.58 -10.97
C SER A 530 34.01 22.75 -10.33
N PHE A 531 34.60 23.94 -10.27
CA PHE A 531 34.01 25.09 -9.59
C PHE A 531 32.78 25.65 -10.33
N ALA A 532 32.73 25.55 -11.66
CA ALA A 532 31.61 26.06 -12.48
C ALA A 532 30.25 25.42 -12.12
N TYR A 533 30.27 24.25 -11.47
CA TYR A 533 29.08 23.58 -10.95
C TYR A 533 28.37 24.39 -9.86
N ILE A 534 29.11 25.05 -8.95
CA ILE A 534 28.54 25.74 -7.79
C ILE A 534 27.71 26.98 -8.19
N PRO A 535 28.22 27.92 -9.02
CA PRO A 535 27.41 29.05 -9.50
C PRO A 535 26.20 28.59 -10.31
N THR A 536 26.35 27.57 -11.16
CA THR A 536 25.25 27.00 -11.96
C THR A 536 24.14 26.44 -11.06
N LEU A 537 24.51 25.73 -9.99
CA LEU A 537 23.56 25.14 -9.04
C LEU A 537 22.83 26.22 -8.23
N ARG A 538 23.53 27.27 -7.78
CA ARG A 538 22.91 28.40 -7.08
C ARG A 538 22.00 29.24 -7.98
N ALA A 539 22.36 29.42 -9.25
CA ALA A 539 21.51 30.09 -10.23
C ALA A 539 20.22 29.29 -10.51
N LYS A 540 20.30 27.95 -10.52
CA LYS A 540 19.15 27.07 -10.71
C LYS A 540 18.21 27.05 -9.50
N TYR A 541 18.75 27.18 -8.28
CA TYR A 541 18.00 27.11 -7.03
C TYR A 541 18.24 28.35 -6.15
N PRO A 542 17.54 29.48 -6.42
CA PRO A 542 17.78 30.75 -5.72
C PRO A 542 17.50 30.70 -4.21
N HIS A 543 16.61 29.82 -3.75
CA HIS A 543 16.30 29.68 -2.32
C HIS A 543 17.46 29.10 -1.49
N LEU A 544 18.52 28.59 -2.11
CA LEU A 544 19.74 28.19 -1.40
C LEU A 544 20.47 29.39 -0.77
N GLU A 545 20.16 30.62 -1.19
CA GLU A 545 20.68 31.85 -0.59
C GLU A 545 20.05 32.16 0.77
N GLU A 546 18.90 31.56 1.10
CA GLU A 546 18.26 31.69 2.41
C GLU A 546 18.93 30.84 3.49
N LEU A 547 19.92 30.00 3.12
CA LEU A 547 20.63 29.10 4.02
C LEU A 547 22.10 29.53 4.23
N PRO A 548 22.67 29.29 5.42
CA PRO A 548 24.10 29.46 5.67
C PRO A 548 24.92 28.59 4.73
N SER A 549 26.04 29.12 4.20
CA SER A 549 26.87 28.37 3.26
C SER A 549 28.36 28.43 3.57
N VAL A 550 29.04 27.31 3.39
CA VAL A 550 30.50 27.16 3.53
C VAL A 550 31.06 26.67 2.20
N PHE A 551 32.14 27.30 1.72
CA PHE A 551 32.80 26.94 0.47
C PHE A 551 34.13 26.24 0.77
N ILE A 552 34.33 25.06 0.20
CA ILE A 552 35.49 24.21 0.46
C ILE A 552 36.10 23.75 -0.87
N ALA A 553 37.39 24.02 -1.01
CA ALA A 553 38.24 23.57 -2.09
C ALA A 553 38.99 22.32 -1.63
N LEU A 554 38.58 21.16 -2.14
CA LEU A 554 39.13 19.86 -1.79
C LEU A 554 40.38 19.53 -2.64
N LYS A 555 41.10 18.49 -2.22
CA LYS A 555 42.33 17.97 -2.85
C LYS A 555 43.47 19.00 -2.89
N ALA A 556 43.64 19.74 -1.80
CA ALA A 556 44.73 20.72 -1.66
C ALA A 556 46.15 20.14 -1.72
N ASP A 557 46.28 18.81 -1.63
CA ASP A 557 47.52 18.05 -1.82
C ASP A 557 47.95 17.95 -3.29
N LEU A 558 47.05 18.23 -4.24
CA LEU A 558 47.32 18.25 -5.67
C LEU A 558 47.62 19.66 -6.17
N ASP A 559 48.26 19.75 -7.34
CA ASP A 559 48.59 21.03 -7.96
C ASP A 559 47.33 21.85 -8.25
N ARG A 560 47.27 23.05 -7.66
CA ARG A 560 46.14 23.96 -7.82
C ARG A 560 46.09 24.51 -9.24
N THR A 561 44.94 24.39 -9.88
CA THR A 561 44.71 24.89 -11.25
C THR A 561 43.76 26.10 -11.26
N THR A 562 43.88 26.93 -12.30
CA THR A 562 42.95 28.04 -12.55
C THR A 562 41.59 27.48 -12.96
N GLN A 563 40.53 27.95 -12.30
CA GLN A 563 39.18 27.45 -12.53
C GLN A 563 38.58 28.10 -13.78
N ARG A 564 38.01 27.30 -14.69
CA ARG A 564 37.32 27.72 -15.92
C ARG A 564 35.87 28.08 -15.64
N ALA A 565 35.68 29.06 -14.75
CA ALA A 565 34.38 29.65 -14.45
C ALA A 565 34.41 31.15 -14.79
N GLU A 566 33.23 31.77 -14.85
CA GLU A 566 33.09 33.22 -15.11
C GLU A 566 33.86 34.06 -14.09
N TYR A 567 33.93 33.59 -12.83
CA TYR A 567 34.66 34.20 -11.73
C TYR A 567 35.58 33.18 -11.07
N GLN A 568 36.74 33.61 -10.59
CA GLN A 568 37.57 32.74 -9.75
C GLN A 568 36.91 32.49 -8.39
N PRO A 569 37.18 31.36 -7.70
CA PRO A 569 36.48 31.02 -6.45
C PRO A 569 36.53 32.08 -5.35
N HIS A 570 37.68 32.75 -5.21
CA HIS A 570 37.86 33.81 -4.22
C HIS A 570 37.10 35.10 -4.60
N GLU A 571 37.08 35.46 -5.88
CA GLU A 571 36.31 36.59 -6.42
C GLU A 571 34.82 36.34 -6.27
N TYR A 572 34.36 35.12 -6.56
CA TYR A 572 32.96 34.73 -6.43
C TYR A 572 32.48 34.80 -4.96
N THR A 573 33.24 34.26 -4.01
CA THR A 573 32.90 34.39 -2.58
C THR A 573 32.94 35.83 -2.10
N ALA A 574 33.85 36.66 -2.64
CA ALA A 574 33.92 38.08 -2.33
C ALA A 574 32.72 38.86 -2.89
N MET A 575 32.28 38.53 -4.12
CA MET A 575 31.07 39.10 -4.74
C MET A 575 29.81 38.76 -3.95
N LEU A 576 29.76 37.54 -3.37
CA LEU A 576 28.71 37.13 -2.45
C LEU A 576 28.85 37.71 -1.04
N ASN A 577 29.82 38.62 -0.80
CA ASN A 577 30.13 39.20 0.50
C ASN A 577 30.34 38.17 1.63
N MET A 578 30.87 36.99 1.32
CA MET A 578 31.14 35.96 2.32
C MET A 578 32.26 36.40 3.29
N SER A 579 32.27 35.84 4.50
CA SER A 579 33.18 36.25 5.57
C SER A 579 34.67 35.95 5.31
N GLY A 580 34.97 35.03 4.39
CA GLY A 580 36.32 34.67 3.96
C GLY A 580 36.35 33.90 2.62
N PRO A 581 37.53 33.67 2.04
CA PRO A 581 37.70 32.86 0.83
C PRO A 581 37.38 31.37 1.08
N PRO A 582 37.22 30.54 0.03
CA PRO A 582 37.00 29.10 0.19
C PRO A 582 38.11 28.43 0.99
N LEU A 583 37.74 27.54 1.92
CA LEU A 583 38.68 26.74 2.70
C LEU A 583 39.42 25.76 1.79
N HIS A 584 40.75 25.84 1.72
CA HIS A 584 41.57 24.95 0.89
C HIS A 584 42.16 23.84 1.74
N VAL A 585 41.68 22.62 1.55
CA VAL A 585 41.96 21.47 2.44
C VAL A 585 42.13 20.17 1.67
N SER A 586 42.87 19.22 2.27
CA SER A 586 42.94 17.84 1.82
C SER A 586 42.56 16.89 2.94
N VAL A 587 41.90 15.80 2.57
CA VAL A 587 41.53 14.70 3.47
C VAL A 587 42.78 13.97 4.00
N THR A 588 43.92 14.07 3.31
CA THR A 588 45.18 13.46 3.75
C THR A 588 45.86 14.23 4.89
N TRP A 589 45.39 15.43 5.22
CA TRP A 589 45.98 16.28 6.24
C TRP A 589 45.32 16.07 7.61
N ASN A 590 46.13 16.11 8.67
CA ASN A 590 45.64 15.98 10.05
C ASN A 590 44.71 17.13 10.48
N SER A 591 44.78 18.29 9.81
CA SER A 591 43.94 19.46 10.06
C SER A 591 42.52 19.36 9.50
N ILE A 592 42.14 18.25 8.83
CA ILE A 592 40.78 18.08 8.28
C ILE A 592 39.67 18.21 9.34
N GLN A 593 39.99 17.93 10.62
CA GLN A 593 39.05 18.07 11.72
C GLN A 593 38.57 19.52 11.92
N GLU A 594 39.42 20.52 11.62
CA GLU A 594 39.07 21.94 11.71
C GLU A 594 37.92 22.31 10.75
N VAL A 595 37.79 21.59 9.63
CA VAL A 595 36.72 21.80 8.66
C VAL A 595 35.37 21.42 9.24
N PHE A 596 35.29 20.29 9.96
CA PHE A 596 34.04 19.86 10.59
C PHE A 596 33.63 20.79 11.73
N VAL A 597 34.60 21.31 12.49
CA VAL A 597 34.37 22.38 13.46
C VAL A 597 33.79 23.61 12.78
N HIS A 598 34.39 24.06 11.67
CA HIS A 598 33.90 25.22 10.93
C HIS A 598 32.49 25.05 10.35
N ILE A 599 32.16 23.85 9.83
CA ILE A 599 30.81 23.52 9.35
C ILE A 599 29.80 23.56 10.52
N ALA A 600 30.16 22.99 11.67
CA ALA A 600 29.31 22.99 12.85
C ALA A 600 29.12 24.41 13.43
N GLU A 601 30.17 25.23 13.45
CA GLU A 601 30.10 26.66 13.82
C GLU A 601 29.18 27.44 12.89
N ALA A 602 29.29 27.24 11.57
CA ALA A 602 28.42 27.88 10.59
C ALA A 602 26.93 27.53 10.79
N ALA A 603 26.62 26.29 11.20
CA ALA A 603 25.26 25.88 11.52
C ALA A 603 24.76 26.45 12.85
N MET A 604 25.62 26.53 13.87
CA MET A 604 25.24 27.00 15.21
C MET A 604 25.25 28.52 15.38
N GLU A 605 26.05 29.22 14.58
CA GLU A 605 26.09 30.66 14.46
C GLU A 605 25.89 31.09 12.98
N PRO A 606 24.65 30.99 12.45
CA PRO A 606 24.36 31.29 11.05
C PRO A 606 24.88 32.65 10.56
N SER A 607 24.95 33.65 11.45
CA SER A 607 25.43 35.00 11.14
C SER A 607 26.85 35.07 10.56
N ILE A 608 27.72 34.09 10.83
CA ILE A 608 29.10 34.08 10.27
C ILE A 608 29.17 33.51 8.84
N ALA A 609 28.12 32.83 8.39
CA ALA A 609 28.06 32.09 7.12
C ALA A 609 26.99 32.62 6.14
N PHE A 610 26.47 33.83 6.38
CA PHE A 610 25.65 34.59 5.44
C PHE A 610 26.48 35.72 4.76
N PRO A 611 26.08 36.16 3.55
CA PRO A 611 26.58 37.38 2.91
C PRO A 611 26.56 38.63 3.82
N ARG A 612 27.66 39.39 3.88
CA ARG A 612 27.76 40.71 4.55
C ARG A 612 27.06 41.79 3.71
N SER A 613 26.49 42.82 4.35
CA SER A 613 25.85 43.97 3.66
C SER A 613 26.66 45.25 3.89
N GLU A 614 26.61 46.21 2.96
CA GLU A 614 27.38 47.48 3.04
C GLU A 614 27.13 48.29 4.34
N GLU A 615 25.96 48.15 4.97
CA GLU A 615 25.61 48.77 6.26
C GLU A 615 26.49 48.30 7.45
N ASP A 616 27.19 47.16 7.35
CA ASP A 616 28.02 46.61 8.42
C ASP A 616 29.36 47.34 8.62
N VAL A 617 29.83 48.07 7.60
CA VAL A 617 31.06 48.87 7.69
C VAL A 617 30.79 50.19 8.42
N GLU A 618 29.58 50.74 8.29
CA GLU A 618 29.13 51.95 9.00
C GLU A 618 28.62 51.65 10.43
N GLY A 619 28.09 50.45 10.69
CA GLY A 619 27.58 50.03 12.00
C GLY A 619 28.63 50.01 13.12
N LYS A 620 29.93 49.84 12.80
CA LYS A 620 31.01 49.96 13.79
C LYS A 620 31.22 51.40 14.27
N TRP A 621 30.96 52.40 13.42
CA TRP A 621 31.03 53.81 13.77
C TRP A 621 29.77 54.28 14.52
N MET A 622 28.60 53.75 14.15
CA MET A 622 27.33 54.03 14.85
C MET A 622 27.24 53.36 16.23
N SER A 623 27.83 52.18 16.43
CA SER A 623 27.86 51.51 17.74
C SER A 623 28.66 52.29 18.80
N TRP A 624 29.69 53.05 18.39
CA TRP A 624 30.40 53.97 19.29
C TRP A 624 29.56 55.23 19.60
N GLY A 625 28.75 55.70 18.65
CA GLY A 625 27.86 56.85 18.86
C GLY A 625 26.63 56.55 19.74
N ILE A 626 26.05 55.35 19.63
CA ILE A 626 24.86 54.95 20.40
C ILE A 626 25.18 54.69 21.88
N ALA A 627 26.40 54.22 22.20
CA ALA A 627 26.87 54.08 23.58
C ALA A 627 26.94 55.44 24.33
N LEU A 628 27.21 56.53 23.60
CA LEU A 628 27.19 57.91 24.14
C LEU A 628 25.76 58.47 24.29
N GLY A 629 24.82 58.09 23.43
CA GLY A 629 23.44 58.57 23.47
C GLY A 629 22.52 57.86 24.49
N ALA A 630 22.80 56.59 24.80
CA ALA A 630 21.95 55.77 25.67
C ALA A 630 21.94 56.22 27.16
N VAL A 631 22.94 56.99 27.60
CA VAL A 631 23.01 57.54 28.97
C VAL A 631 21.97 58.67 29.18
N VAL A 632 21.54 59.34 28.11
CA VAL A 632 20.64 60.51 28.20
C VAL A 632 19.16 60.10 28.19
N CYS A 633 18.79 59.06 27.43
CA CYS A 633 17.39 58.67 27.26
C CYS A 633 16.84 57.77 28.39
N ALA A 634 17.70 57.06 29.12
CA ALA A 634 17.27 56.21 30.24
C ALA A 634 16.71 57.02 31.43
N GLY A 635 17.10 58.30 31.57
CA GLY A 635 16.60 59.19 32.63
C GLY A 635 15.17 59.71 32.40
N ALA A 636 14.71 59.80 31.15
CA ALA A 636 13.41 60.39 30.82
C ALA A 636 12.25 59.39 30.89
N ALA A 637 12.50 58.11 30.60
CA ALA A 637 11.47 57.07 30.58
C ALA A 637 11.04 56.61 31.98
N ALA A 638 11.92 56.70 32.98
CA ALA A 638 11.61 56.35 34.37
C ALA A 638 10.61 57.31 35.03
N VAL A 639 10.48 58.55 34.55
CA VAL A 639 9.59 59.59 35.11
C VAL A 639 8.16 59.48 34.59
N MET A 640 7.94 58.94 33.38
CA MET A 640 6.61 58.86 32.78
C MET A 640 5.80 57.63 33.20
N ILE A 641 6.47 56.55 33.62
CA ILE A 641 5.81 55.29 34.01
C ILE A 641 5.31 55.33 35.46
N TRP A 642 5.81 56.26 36.30
CA TRP A 642 5.32 56.45 37.67
C TRP A 642 3.98 57.21 37.76
N ARG A 643 3.47 57.78 36.65
CA ARG A 643 2.34 58.74 36.69
C ARG A 643 1.04 58.30 36.02
N ARG A 644 0.89 57.04 35.62
CA ARG A 644 -0.35 56.52 34.99
C ARG A 644 -0.80 55.14 35.48
N VAL A 645 -0.70 54.90 36.79
CA VAL A 645 -1.46 53.84 37.47
C VAL A 645 -2.18 54.45 38.67
N SER A 646 -3.38 54.98 38.43
CA SER A 646 -4.40 55.27 39.46
C SER A 646 -5.73 55.62 38.77
N GLY A 647 -6.79 54.83 38.99
CA GLY A 647 -8.19 55.27 38.82
C GLY A 647 -9.08 54.51 37.83
N SER A 648 -9.66 53.38 38.28
CA SER A 648 -11.05 52.89 38.17
C SER A 648 -12.03 53.30 37.02
N GLY A 649 -12.83 52.32 36.55
CA GLY A 649 -14.31 52.45 36.52
C GLY A 649 -15.10 52.12 35.23
N SER A 650 -15.76 50.95 35.22
CA SER A 650 -17.05 50.49 34.62
C SER A 650 -17.84 51.27 33.53
N GLY A 651 -18.52 50.52 32.63
CA GLY A 651 -19.81 50.94 32.00
C GLY A 651 -20.17 50.28 30.65
N SER A 652 -21.42 49.83 30.50
CA SER A 652 -22.04 48.90 29.52
C SER A 652 -22.70 49.50 28.25
N GLY A 653 -23.06 48.67 27.23
CA GLY A 653 -24.21 48.95 26.34
C GLY A 653 -24.28 48.31 24.92
N SER A 654 -24.91 47.13 24.81
CA SER A 654 -25.78 46.51 23.75
C SER A 654 -25.72 46.83 22.23
N GLY A 655 -25.86 45.76 21.40
CA GLY A 655 -26.97 45.68 20.41
C GLY A 655 -26.71 45.12 18.99
N VAL A 656 -27.47 44.06 18.63
CA VAL A 656 -28.02 43.67 17.30
C VAL A 656 -27.31 42.57 16.46
N LEU A 657 -28.00 41.43 16.32
CA LEU A 657 -27.85 40.36 15.31
C LEU A 657 -28.86 40.57 14.16
N PRO A 658 -28.51 40.17 12.92
CA PRO A 658 -29.33 39.19 12.15
C PRO A 658 -28.48 38.33 11.17
N PRO A 659 -29.04 37.45 10.30
CA PRO A 659 -29.85 36.24 10.52
C PRO A 659 -29.19 34.96 9.90
N PRO A 660 -29.65 33.73 10.22
CA PRO A 660 -29.40 32.51 9.39
C PRO A 660 -30.54 32.36 8.34
N PRO A 661 -30.49 31.57 7.23
CA PRO A 661 -29.97 30.18 7.10
C PRO A 661 -29.50 29.85 5.62
N PRO A 662 -29.53 28.62 5.02
CA PRO A 662 -30.64 27.64 5.01
C PRO A 662 -30.30 26.25 5.55
N ARG A 663 -31.31 25.66 6.19
CA ARG A 663 -31.45 24.24 6.47
C ARG A 663 -31.82 23.51 5.17
N TYR A 664 -31.11 22.44 4.84
CA TYR A 664 -31.66 21.44 3.92
C TYR A 664 -32.53 20.46 4.71
N THR A 665 -33.79 20.43 4.31
CA THR A 665 -34.83 19.49 4.73
C THR A 665 -34.51 18.08 4.23
N VAL A 666 -34.69 17.11 5.11
CA VAL A 666 -34.65 15.65 4.84
C VAL A 666 -35.60 15.28 3.68
N PRO A 667 -35.44 14.09 3.08
CA PRO A 667 -36.61 13.27 2.83
C PRO A 667 -36.57 11.98 3.66
N VAL A 668 -37.44 11.94 4.67
CA VAL A 668 -37.95 10.76 5.39
C VAL A 668 -38.84 9.91 4.45
N ALA A 669 -38.48 9.78 3.17
CA ALA A 669 -39.32 9.10 2.16
C ALA A 669 -38.90 7.64 1.88
N TYR A 670 -37.68 7.23 2.27
CA TYR A 670 -37.21 5.86 2.04
C TYR A 670 -37.67 4.85 3.12
N ALA A 671 -37.99 5.32 4.33
CA ALA A 671 -38.34 4.46 5.46
C ALA A 671 -39.83 4.08 5.53
N ALA A 672 -40.72 4.79 4.83
CA ALA A 672 -42.18 4.58 4.91
C ALA A 672 -42.77 3.72 3.77
N GLY A 673 -42.05 3.49 2.66
CA GLY A 673 -42.54 2.70 1.52
C GLY A 673 -42.42 1.18 1.71
N ALA A 674 -41.44 0.73 2.50
CA ALA A 674 -41.16 -0.69 2.70
C ALA A 674 -42.17 -1.40 3.62
N SER A 675 -42.95 -0.66 4.41
CA SER A 675 -43.95 -1.24 5.33
C SER A 675 -45.28 -1.56 4.66
N ASN A 676 -45.54 -1.10 3.42
CA ASN A 676 -46.83 -1.26 2.73
C ASN A 676 -46.76 -2.04 1.40
N GLY A 677 -45.64 -2.70 1.07
CA GLY A 677 -45.53 -3.52 -0.14
C GLY A 677 -45.59 -2.74 -1.46
N MET A 678 -45.38 -1.42 -1.43
CA MET A 678 -45.30 -0.60 -2.64
C MET A 678 -43.83 -0.47 -3.09
N ALA A 679 -43.59 -0.60 -4.40
CA ALA A 679 -42.27 -0.41 -4.99
C ALA A 679 -41.79 1.03 -4.74
N VAL A 680 -40.63 1.18 -4.09
CA VAL A 680 -39.99 2.49 -3.90
C VAL A 680 -39.44 2.94 -5.26
N PRO A 681 -39.80 4.13 -5.77
CA PRO A 681 -39.25 4.64 -7.02
C PRO A 681 -37.79 5.01 -6.80
N ILE A 682 -36.88 4.24 -7.41
CA ILE A 682 -35.46 4.59 -7.51
C ILE A 682 -35.38 5.74 -8.52
N VAL A 683 -34.79 6.87 -8.13
CA VAL A 683 -34.43 7.95 -9.07
C VAL A 683 -33.47 7.33 -10.09
N GLU A 684 -33.91 7.21 -11.34
CA GLU A 684 -33.08 6.69 -12.42
C GLU A 684 -31.96 7.70 -12.68
N THR A 685 -30.72 7.32 -12.34
CA THR A 685 -29.53 8.10 -12.69
C THR A 685 -29.17 7.78 -14.14
N ASN A 686 -29.46 8.73 -15.04
CA ASN A 686 -29.07 8.66 -16.45
C ASN A 686 -27.60 9.06 -16.61
N ASN A 687 -26.91 8.50 -17.62
CA ASN A 687 -25.59 8.99 -17.96
C ASN A 687 -25.70 10.43 -18.49
N ILE A 688 -24.62 11.19 -18.40
CA ILE A 688 -24.58 12.58 -18.86
C ILE A 688 -23.44 12.68 -19.87
N ILE A 689 -23.71 13.26 -21.04
CA ILE A 689 -22.68 13.63 -22.00
C ILE A 689 -22.50 15.14 -22.01
N SER A 690 -21.26 15.58 -22.01
CA SER A 690 -20.89 16.98 -22.19
C SER A 690 -19.93 17.13 -23.37
N HIS A 691 -20.08 18.24 -24.09
CA HIS A 691 -19.21 18.63 -25.22
C HIS A 691 -18.49 19.92 -24.83
N PRO A 692 -17.39 19.85 -24.06
CA PRO A 692 -16.70 21.04 -23.57
C PRO A 692 -16.04 21.82 -24.72
N GLU A 693 -16.66 22.93 -25.13
CA GLU A 693 -16.10 23.86 -26.13
C GLU A 693 -14.80 24.51 -25.59
N GLY A 694 -13.68 24.25 -26.28
CA GLY A 694 -12.35 24.74 -25.89
C GLY A 694 -11.56 23.84 -24.92
N GLY A 695 -12.15 22.72 -24.47
CA GLY A 695 -11.78 21.84 -23.35
C GLY A 695 -10.30 21.67 -22.94
N CYS A 696 -9.81 20.42 -22.93
CA CYS A 696 -8.44 20.04 -22.55
C CYS A 696 -7.68 19.55 -23.80
N PRO A 697 -7.21 20.46 -24.68
CA PRO A 697 -6.52 20.06 -25.89
C PRO A 697 -5.18 19.39 -25.57
N LEU A 698 -4.88 18.28 -26.26
CA LEU A 698 -3.60 17.60 -26.14
C LEU A 698 -2.72 18.04 -27.31
N GLN A 699 -1.66 18.77 -27.02
CA GLN A 699 -0.75 19.26 -28.04
C GLN A 699 0.44 18.32 -28.17
N VAL A 700 0.67 17.82 -29.38
CA VAL A 700 1.83 16.99 -29.76
C VAL A 700 2.42 17.50 -31.06
N GLY A 701 3.60 17.00 -31.44
CA GLY A 701 4.33 17.49 -32.63
C GLY A 701 3.54 17.42 -33.95
N GLU A 702 2.58 16.50 -34.06
CA GLU A 702 1.71 16.32 -35.25
C GLU A 702 0.47 17.21 -35.27
N GLY A 703 0.11 17.84 -34.14
CA GLY A 703 -1.06 18.71 -34.06
C GLY A 703 -1.74 18.70 -32.70
N THR A 704 -2.94 19.29 -32.66
CA THR A 704 -3.76 19.39 -31.45
C THR A 704 -4.92 18.41 -31.50
N TYR A 705 -4.99 17.57 -30.47
CA TYR A 705 -6.13 16.69 -30.23
C TYR A 705 -7.23 17.47 -29.52
N HIS A 706 -8.45 17.40 -30.02
CA HIS A 706 -9.59 18.15 -29.49
C HIS A 706 -10.52 17.23 -28.70
N LEU A 707 -10.81 17.58 -27.45
CA LEU A 707 -11.77 16.85 -26.62
C LEU A 707 -13.16 16.98 -27.27
N LYS A 708 -13.71 15.85 -27.71
CA LYS A 708 -14.99 15.75 -28.41
C LYS A 708 -16.13 15.53 -27.43
N ASP A 709 -15.98 14.51 -26.60
CA ASP A 709 -17.02 14.02 -25.68
C ASP A 709 -16.42 13.71 -24.30
N ASP A 710 -17.10 14.11 -23.23
CA ASP A 710 -16.93 13.59 -21.87
C ASP A 710 -18.26 12.97 -21.42
N LEU A 711 -18.32 11.64 -21.47
CA LEU A 711 -19.46 10.82 -21.10
C LEU A 711 -19.29 10.32 -19.65
N HIS A 712 -20.10 10.83 -18.73
CA HIS A 712 -20.14 10.39 -17.35
C HIS A 712 -21.16 9.28 -17.17
N LEU A 713 -20.69 8.07 -16.86
CA LEU A 713 -21.53 6.93 -16.58
C LEU A 713 -22.18 7.04 -15.19
N ALA A 714 -23.49 6.86 -15.13
CA ALA A 714 -24.23 6.94 -13.89
C ALA A 714 -23.97 5.72 -12.98
N THR A 715 -23.42 6.00 -11.80
CA THR A 715 -23.24 5.01 -10.73
C THR A 715 -24.59 4.65 -10.10
N PRO A 716 -24.97 3.36 -10.04
CA PRO A 716 -26.20 2.95 -9.36
C PRO A 716 -26.08 3.19 -7.84
N PRO A 717 -27.18 3.56 -7.15
CA PRO A 717 -27.15 3.73 -5.69
C PRO A 717 -26.80 2.40 -4.99
N PRO A 718 -26.24 2.45 -3.76
CA PRO A 718 -25.95 1.26 -2.98
C PRO A 718 -27.22 0.42 -2.78
N HIS A 719 -27.10 -0.89 -2.86
CA HIS A 719 -28.28 -1.74 -2.68
C HIS A 719 -28.65 -1.81 -1.19
N PRO A 720 -29.95 -1.85 -0.83
CA PRO A 720 -30.40 -1.87 0.58
C PRO A 720 -29.84 -3.02 1.43
N SER A 721 -29.30 -4.07 0.80
CA SER A 721 -28.66 -5.21 1.47
C SER A 721 -27.17 -5.05 1.73
N GLU A 722 -26.54 -3.95 1.29
CA GLU A 722 -25.14 -3.65 1.56
C GLU A 722 -25.00 -2.98 2.92
N ALA A 723 -23.96 -3.37 3.65
CA ALA A 723 -23.59 -2.65 4.88
C ALA A 723 -23.13 -1.23 4.48
N PRO A 724 -23.44 -0.19 5.28
CA PRO A 724 -22.85 1.12 5.09
C PRO A 724 -21.33 0.98 5.09
N ILE A 725 -20.67 1.44 4.02
CA ILE A 725 -19.20 1.47 3.97
C ILE A 725 -18.77 2.49 5.02
N VAL A 726 -18.24 2.02 6.14
CA VAL A 726 -17.68 2.89 7.18
C VAL A 726 -16.36 3.40 6.64
N ASN A 727 -16.30 4.70 6.33
CA ASN A 727 -15.05 5.35 5.96
C ASN A 727 -14.10 5.26 7.17
N PRO A 728 -12.92 4.64 7.06
CA PRO A 728 -11.97 4.55 8.17
C PRO A 728 -11.45 5.93 8.61
N ASN A 729 -11.65 6.96 7.78
CA ASN A 729 -11.44 8.35 8.16
C ASN A 729 -12.78 9.06 8.45
N PRO A 730 -13.11 9.34 9.73
CA PRO A 730 -14.35 10.02 10.12
C PRO A 730 -14.40 11.51 9.71
N LEU A 731 -13.33 12.07 9.16
CA LEU A 731 -13.25 13.46 8.65
C LEU A 731 -13.39 13.58 7.13
N ALA A 732 -13.44 12.45 6.40
CA ALA A 732 -13.57 12.47 4.95
C ALA A 732 -15.02 12.76 4.54
N THR A 733 -15.25 13.90 3.88
CA THR A 733 -16.56 14.37 3.40
C THR A 733 -16.92 13.85 2.00
N VAL A 734 -16.04 13.08 1.37
CA VAL A 734 -16.15 12.61 -0.02
C VAL A 734 -16.58 11.13 -0.04
N PRO A 735 -17.50 10.71 -0.94
CA PRO A 735 -17.82 9.29 -1.14
C PRO A 735 -16.56 8.47 -1.39
N THR A 736 -16.50 7.24 -0.88
CA THR A 736 -15.39 6.32 -1.17
C THR A 736 -15.39 6.01 -2.67
N PRO A 737 -14.29 6.23 -3.41
CA PRO A 737 -14.26 5.99 -4.86
C PRO A 737 -14.51 4.50 -5.18
N PRO A 738 -15.00 4.17 -6.38
CA PRO A 738 -15.26 2.79 -6.78
C PRO A 738 -14.04 1.88 -6.60
N THR A 739 -14.22 0.71 -5.98
CA THR A 739 -13.14 -0.26 -5.69
C THR A 739 -12.55 -0.93 -6.93
N SER A 740 -13.22 -0.83 -8.08
CA SER A 740 -12.74 -1.27 -9.40
C SER A 740 -12.90 -0.13 -10.40
N GLY A 741 -11.80 0.35 -10.97
CA GLY A 741 -11.83 1.39 -12.01
C GLY A 741 -12.66 1.01 -13.24
N VAL A 742 -13.15 2.02 -13.95
CA VAL A 742 -13.93 1.87 -15.18
C VAL A 742 -13.01 1.46 -16.32
N LYS A 743 -13.14 0.21 -16.77
CA LYS A 743 -12.46 -0.32 -17.96
C LYS A 743 -13.43 -0.35 -19.14
N VAL A 744 -12.89 -0.16 -20.34
CA VAL A 744 -13.68 -0.18 -21.56
C VAL A 744 -13.17 -1.28 -22.50
N SER A 745 -14.08 -2.08 -23.05
CA SER A 745 -13.80 -2.97 -24.18
C SER A 745 -14.51 -2.43 -25.42
N LEU A 746 -13.77 -2.24 -26.49
CA LEU A 746 -14.25 -1.64 -27.73
C LEU A 746 -14.46 -2.71 -28.80
N ALA A 747 -15.52 -2.57 -29.61
CA ALA A 747 -15.79 -3.46 -30.72
C ALA A 747 -16.33 -2.70 -31.93
N SER A 748 -15.49 -2.57 -32.97
CA SER A 748 -15.92 -2.11 -34.30
C SER A 748 -16.49 -3.28 -35.11
N LEU A 749 -17.60 -3.05 -35.79
CA LEU A 749 -18.31 -4.04 -36.63
C LEU A 749 -18.01 -3.92 -38.13
N GLY A 750 -17.21 -2.93 -38.54
CA GLY A 750 -16.77 -2.77 -39.93
C GLY A 750 -15.90 -3.94 -40.42
N PRO A 751 -15.62 -4.03 -41.74
CA PRO A 751 -14.68 -5.02 -42.26
C PRO A 751 -13.37 -4.94 -41.47
N ARG A 752 -12.80 -6.08 -41.08
CA ARG A 752 -11.55 -6.15 -40.29
C ARG A 752 -10.55 -5.14 -40.85
N ASN A 753 -10.22 -4.10 -40.09
CA ASN A 753 -9.16 -3.17 -40.45
C ASN A 753 -7.94 -4.01 -40.84
N LYS A 754 -7.44 -3.79 -42.07
CA LYS A 754 -6.16 -4.33 -42.52
C LYS A 754 -5.16 -4.04 -41.41
N ASN A 755 -4.33 -5.03 -41.04
CA ASN A 755 -3.28 -4.85 -40.05
C ASN A 755 -2.53 -3.54 -40.37
N VAL A 756 -2.79 -2.50 -39.57
CA VAL A 756 -2.25 -1.14 -39.78
C VAL A 756 -0.72 -1.19 -39.73
N PHE A 757 -0.18 -2.19 -39.03
CA PHE A 757 1.21 -2.56 -39.02
C PHE A 757 1.45 -3.83 -39.87
N PRO A 758 2.17 -3.75 -41.01
CA PRO A 758 2.50 -4.91 -41.82
C PRO A 758 3.56 -5.77 -41.11
N SER A 759 3.13 -6.73 -40.29
CA SER A 759 4.05 -7.74 -39.73
C SER A 759 4.61 -8.60 -40.87
N LYS A 760 5.90 -8.46 -41.19
CA LYS A 760 6.62 -9.32 -42.14
C LYS A 760 6.81 -10.76 -41.62
N THR A 761 6.43 -11.04 -40.38
CA THR A 761 6.51 -12.36 -39.75
C THR A 761 5.11 -12.92 -39.51
N LEU A 762 4.54 -13.55 -40.55
CA LEU A 762 3.41 -14.48 -40.42
C LEU A 762 3.92 -15.79 -39.81
N VAL A 763 4.31 -15.77 -38.54
CA VAL A 763 4.43 -17.01 -37.76
C VAL A 763 3.07 -17.19 -37.09
N THR A 764 2.15 -17.88 -37.75
CA THR A 764 0.91 -18.32 -37.11
C THR A 764 1.26 -19.38 -36.07
N ALA A 765 1.10 -19.05 -34.79
CA ALA A 765 1.18 -20.01 -33.71
C ALA A 765 0.22 -21.19 -33.92
N LEU A 766 0.55 -22.33 -33.30
CA LEU A 766 -0.38 -23.45 -33.23
C LEU A 766 -1.64 -23.02 -32.44
N PRO A 767 -2.83 -23.49 -32.83
CA PRO A 767 -4.04 -23.27 -32.05
C PRO A 767 -3.86 -23.72 -30.59
N PHE A 768 -4.46 -23.01 -29.65
CA PHE A 768 -4.39 -23.42 -28.24
C PHE A 768 -5.00 -24.81 -28.03
N GLY A 769 -4.23 -25.72 -27.43
CA GLY A 769 -4.62 -27.12 -27.26
C GLY A 769 -4.36 -28.03 -28.47
N ASP A 770 -3.63 -27.53 -29.47
CA ASP A 770 -3.19 -28.36 -30.60
C ASP A 770 -2.38 -29.58 -30.12
N GLY A 771 -2.57 -30.72 -30.79
CA GLY A 771 -2.07 -32.03 -30.35
C GLY A 771 -2.90 -32.72 -29.26
N ASN A 772 -3.87 -32.06 -28.61
CA ASN A 772 -4.80 -32.71 -27.69
C ASN A 772 -6.14 -33.03 -28.39
N GLY A 773 -6.31 -34.28 -28.81
CA GLY A 773 -7.54 -34.75 -29.46
C GLY A 773 -8.83 -34.57 -28.64
N ALA A 774 -8.73 -34.41 -27.32
CA ALA A 774 -9.89 -34.15 -26.45
C ALA A 774 -10.38 -32.68 -26.49
N LEU A 775 -9.59 -31.77 -27.06
CA LEU A 775 -9.92 -30.35 -27.26
C LEU A 775 -10.30 -30.03 -28.72
N ALA A 776 -10.21 -31.00 -29.62
CA ALA A 776 -10.58 -30.82 -31.01
C ALA A 776 -12.08 -30.51 -31.15
N PRO A 777 -12.48 -29.55 -32.01
CA PRO A 777 -13.88 -29.23 -32.22
C PRO A 777 -14.65 -30.45 -32.75
N PRO A 778 -15.87 -30.73 -32.26
CA PRO A 778 -16.65 -31.87 -32.72
C PRO A 778 -17.03 -31.71 -34.20
N VAL A 779 -16.71 -32.73 -35.01
CA VAL A 779 -17.07 -32.79 -36.44
C VAL A 779 -18.60 -32.87 -36.55
N THR A 780 -19.26 -31.72 -36.72
CA THR A 780 -20.71 -31.63 -36.86
C THR A 780 -21.08 -31.10 -38.23
N LYS A 781 -22.12 -31.69 -38.84
CA LYS A 781 -22.55 -31.44 -40.22
C LYS A 781 -23.27 -30.10 -40.45
N ASP A 782 -23.45 -29.27 -39.42
CA ASP A 782 -24.02 -27.92 -39.52
C ASP A 782 -23.41 -27.00 -38.44
N PRO A 783 -22.57 -26.00 -38.79
CA PRO A 783 -21.91 -25.13 -37.82
C PRO A 783 -22.85 -23.99 -37.38
N LYS A 784 -23.97 -24.32 -36.72
CA LYS A 784 -24.77 -23.29 -36.05
C LYS A 784 -24.03 -22.85 -34.78
N LYS A 785 -23.49 -21.63 -34.78
CA LYS A 785 -22.84 -21.01 -33.61
C LYS A 785 -23.76 -21.11 -32.38
N ARG A 786 -23.29 -21.78 -31.34
CA ARG A 786 -24.07 -21.99 -30.10
C ARG A 786 -24.17 -20.68 -29.33
N LYS A 787 -25.38 -20.36 -28.90
CA LYS A 787 -25.68 -19.20 -28.04
C LYS A 787 -25.84 -19.66 -26.59
N PRO A 788 -25.61 -18.77 -25.60
CA PRO A 788 -25.88 -19.07 -24.20
C PRO A 788 -27.34 -19.51 -23.99
N LYS A 789 -27.60 -20.33 -22.97
CA LYS A 789 -28.92 -20.95 -22.76
C LYS A 789 -29.95 -19.98 -22.15
N ASN A 790 -29.54 -19.11 -21.23
CA ASN A 790 -30.46 -18.34 -20.40
C ASN A 790 -30.65 -16.92 -20.93
N ASN A 791 -31.86 -16.37 -20.84
CA ASN A 791 -32.12 -14.97 -21.16
C ASN A 791 -31.81 -14.09 -19.94
N ILE A 792 -31.03 -13.02 -20.11
CA ILE A 792 -30.58 -12.17 -19.00
C ILE A 792 -31.69 -11.26 -18.48
N VAL A 793 -32.59 -10.80 -19.36
CA VAL A 793 -33.71 -9.91 -19.01
C VAL A 793 -34.78 -10.65 -18.21
N LYS A 794 -35.05 -11.92 -18.57
CA LYS A 794 -36.00 -12.80 -17.87
C LYS A 794 -35.34 -13.60 -16.74
N SER A 795 -34.11 -13.27 -16.37
CA SER A 795 -33.33 -14.03 -15.42
C SER A 795 -33.92 -13.92 -14.00
N SER A 796 -34.19 -15.06 -13.36
CA SER A 796 -34.49 -15.16 -11.92
C SER A 796 -33.22 -15.34 -11.06
N SER A 797 -32.03 -15.12 -11.64
CA SER A 797 -30.76 -15.38 -10.98
C SER A 797 -30.53 -14.44 -9.80
N SER A 798 -30.08 -14.99 -8.68
CA SER A 798 -29.66 -14.20 -7.51
C SER A 798 -28.41 -13.34 -7.74
N PHE A 799 -27.77 -13.44 -8.91
CA PHE A 799 -26.55 -12.72 -9.26
C PHE A 799 -26.83 -11.40 -10.01
N VAL A 800 -27.84 -11.39 -10.89
CA VAL A 800 -28.25 -10.20 -11.65
C VAL A 800 -29.46 -9.60 -10.93
N SER A 801 -29.33 -8.35 -10.46
CA SER A 801 -30.42 -7.68 -9.73
C SER A 801 -31.48 -7.13 -10.66
N ARG A 802 -31.05 -6.50 -11.75
CA ARG A 802 -31.93 -5.88 -12.74
C ARG A 802 -31.19 -5.75 -14.07
N VAL A 803 -31.93 -5.87 -15.17
CA VAL A 803 -31.44 -5.51 -16.50
C VAL A 803 -32.35 -4.42 -17.05
N ILE A 804 -31.74 -3.34 -17.52
CA ILE A 804 -32.42 -2.20 -18.14
C ILE A 804 -32.01 -2.22 -19.60
N THR A 805 -32.96 -2.45 -20.51
CA THR A 805 -32.73 -2.47 -21.96
C THR A 805 -33.42 -1.28 -22.58
N HIS A 806 -32.79 -0.66 -23.57
CA HIS A 806 -33.40 0.46 -24.28
C HIS A 806 -34.68 0.02 -25.02
N GLU A 807 -35.79 0.76 -24.91
CA GLU A 807 -37.09 0.37 -25.48
C GLU A 807 -37.03 0.18 -27.00
N ALA A 808 -36.19 0.97 -27.69
CA ALA A 808 -35.98 0.90 -29.13
C ALA A 808 -34.69 0.16 -29.56
N THR A 809 -34.16 -0.77 -28.76
CA THR A 809 -32.87 -1.45 -29.05
C THR A 809 -32.82 -2.05 -30.46
N THR A 810 -33.84 -2.80 -30.88
CA THR A 810 -33.89 -3.42 -32.22
C THR A 810 -33.87 -2.39 -33.34
N LYS A 811 -34.56 -1.26 -33.16
CA LYS A 811 -34.59 -0.17 -34.14
C LYS A 811 -33.22 0.52 -34.22
N ARG A 812 -32.60 0.85 -33.08
CA ARG A 812 -31.27 1.46 -33.03
C ARG A 812 -30.19 0.58 -33.66
N LEU A 813 -30.24 -0.73 -33.45
CA LEU A 813 -29.30 -1.67 -34.08
C LEU A 813 -29.48 -1.74 -35.60
N ASN A 814 -30.71 -1.60 -36.10
CA ASN A 814 -30.99 -1.59 -37.55
C ASN A 814 -30.64 -0.24 -38.21
N ASP A 815 -30.86 0.87 -37.51
CA ASP A 815 -30.60 2.24 -37.99
C ASP A 815 -29.13 2.67 -37.78
N ARG A 816 -28.27 1.78 -37.27
CA ARG A 816 -26.88 2.06 -36.91
C ARG A 816 -25.98 2.20 -38.14
N ASP A 817 -24.91 2.97 -37.97
CA ASP A 817 -23.75 2.88 -38.85
C ASP A 817 -23.14 1.47 -38.81
N SER A 818 -22.97 0.86 -40.00
CA SER A 818 -22.34 -0.44 -40.17
C SER A 818 -20.89 -0.47 -39.67
N GLU A 819 -20.21 0.68 -39.67
CA GLU A 819 -18.82 0.81 -39.16
C GLU A 819 -18.74 1.32 -37.72
N GLY A 820 -19.89 1.53 -37.07
CA GLY A 820 -19.97 2.11 -35.72
C GLY A 820 -19.16 1.38 -34.63
N LEU A 821 -18.88 2.08 -33.54
CA LEU A 821 -18.08 1.59 -32.42
C LEU A 821 -18.96 1.25 -31.22
N PHE A 822 -18.99 -0.02 -30.82
CA PHE A 822 -19.55 -0.41 -29.53
C PHE A 822 -18.52 -0.26 -28.42
N ALA A 823 -19.00 0.13 -27.24
CA ALA A 823 -18.23 0.12 -26.02
C ALA A 823 -18.96 -0.66 -24.92
N PHE A 824 -18.21 -1.48 -24.20
CA PHE A 824 -18.67 -2.20 -23.02
C PHE A 824 -17.89 -1.68 -21.82
N ALA A 825 -18.59 -1.16 -20.81
CA ALA A 825 -17.96 -0.50 -19.67
C ALA A 825 -18.48 -1.06 -18.34
N ASN A 826 -17.59 -1.40 -17.43
CA ASN A 826 -17.92 -1.69 -16.04
C ASN A 826 -17.89 -0.39 -15.23
N ILE A 827 -18.86 -0.21 -14.34
CA ILE A 827 -18.84 0.88 -13.37
C ILE A 827 -19.50 0.42 -12.09
N ASN A 828 -18.69 0.26 -11.04
CA ASN A 828 -19.14 -0.29 -9.76
C ASN A 828 -19.92 -1.61 -10.00
N ARG A 829 -21.20 -1.68 -9.59
CA ARG A 829 -22.06 -2.87 -9.78
C ARG A 829 -22.86 -2.87 -11.09
N ALA A 830 -22.58 -1.95 -12.00
CA ALA A 830 -23.20 -1.90 -13.31
C ALA A 830 -22.23 -2.34 -14.41
N PHE A 831 -22.79 -2.93 -15.46
CA PHE A 831 -22.13 -3.16 -16.73
C PHE A 831 -23.00 -2.57 -17.83
N GLN A 832 -22.44 -1.68 -18.65
CA GLN A 832 -23.15 -0.94 -19.67
C GLN A 832 -22.66 -1.34 -21.07
N TRP A 833 -23.60 -1.56 -21.98
CA TRP A 833 -23.36 -1.67 -23.41
C TRP A 833 -23.80 -0.38 -24.10
N LEU A 834 -22.84 0.31 -24.70
CA LEU A 834 -22.97 1.65 -25.28
C LEU A 834 -22.70 1.59 -26.78
N ASP A 835 -23.35 2.49 -27.51
CA ASP A 835 -23.05 2.77 -28.91
C ASP A 835 -22.40 4.16 -29.02
N LEU A 836 -21.08 4.19 -29.20
CA LEU A 836 -20.32 5.44 -29.27
C LEU A 836 -20.39 6.10 -30.64
N SER A 837 -20.97 5.43 -31.64
CA SER A 837 -21.27 6.02 -32.96
C SER A 837 -22.61 6.73 -33.03
N SER A 838 -23.50 6.47 -32.06
CA SER A 838 -24.79 7.15 -31.92
C SER A 838 -24.64 8.63 -31.59
N LYS A 839 -25.61 9.45 -32.00
CA LYS A 839 -25.75 10.84 -31.52
C LYS A 839 -26.18 10.92 -30.04
N GLN A 840 -26.86 9.88 -29.55
CA GLN A 840 -27.31 9.74 -28.17
C GLN A 840 -26.44 8.68 -27.49
N LYS A 841 -25.26 9.08 -27.01
CA LYS A 841 -24.26 8.19 -26.41
C LYS A 841 -24.50 7.97 -24.91
N ASP A 842 -25.24 8.87 -24.30
CA ASP A 842 -25.67 8.89 -22.90
C ASP A 842 -26.70 7.79 -22.60
N GLU A 843 -27.44 7.30 -23.60
CA GLU A 843 -28.39 6.21 -23.42
C GLU A 843 -27.77 4.84 -23.76
N PRO A 844 -27.54 3.96 -22.76
CA PRO A 844 -27.02 2.63 -23.02
C PRO A 844 -28.05 1.75 -23.72
N LEU A 845 -27.58 0.88 -24.63
CA LEU A 845 -28.40 -0.16 -25.25
C LEU A 845 -28.87 -1.18 -24.21
N ALA A 846 -27.98 -1.52 -23.26
CA ALA A 846 -28.32 -2.32 -22.09
C ALA A 846 -27.45 -1.92 -20.88
N LYS A 847 -28.06 -1.88 -19.70
CA LYS A 847 -27.41 -1.72 -18.39
C LYS A 847 -27.78 -2.89 -17.50
N ILE A 848 -26.78 -3.69 -17.13
CA ILE A 848 -26.93 -4.85 -16.26
C ILE A 848 -26.47 -4.45 -14.87
N LEU A 849 -27.31 -4.66 -13.87
CA LEU A 849 -27.00 -4.43 -12.45
C LEU A 849 -26.80 -5.77 -11.75
N PHE A 850 -25.73 -5.88 -10.97
CA PHE A 850 -25.40 -7.08 -10.19
C PHE A 850 -25.80 -6.92 -8.73
N THR A 851 -26.08 -8.01 -8.01
CA THR A 851 -26.62 -7.99 -6.63
C THR A 851 -25.57 -7.74 -5.53
N LYS A 852 -24.40 -8.37 -5.62
CA LYS A 852 -23.34 -8.29 -4.59
C LYS A 852 -21.92 -8.31 -5.14
N ALA A 853 -21.70 -8.94 -6.29
CA ALA A 853 -20.42 -8.91 -6.99
C ALA A 853 -20.37 -7.73 -7.96
N HIS A 854 -19.19 -7.13 -8.15
CA HIS A 854 -18.95 -6.13 -9.19
C HIS A 854 -18.03 -6.71 -10.26
N VAL A 855 -18.21 -6.27 -11.51
CA VAL A 855 -17.37 -6.69 -12.64
C VAL A 855 -16.05 -5.93 -12.58
N ILE A 856 -14.94 -6.65 -12.51
CA ILE A 856 -13.58 -6.08 -12.42
C ILE A 856 -12.91 -6.05 -13.79
N SER A 857 -13.23 -7.01 -14.65
CA SER A 857 -12.62 -7.16 -15.97
C SER A 857 -13.59 -7.77 -16.96
N HIS A 858 -13.42 -7.45 -18.24
CA HIS A 858 -14.24 -7.97 -19.33
C HIS A 858 -13.47 -7.87 -20.65
N ASP A 859 -13.91 -8.68 -21.62
CA ASP A 859 -13.32 -8.70 -22.96
C ASP A 859 -14.33 -9.14 -24.02
N VAL A 860 -14.16 -8.63 -25.24
CA VAL A 860 -15.01 -8.94 -26.39
C VAL A 860 -14.28 -9.89 -27.34
N ASN A 861 -14.98 -10.89 -27.87
CA ASN A 861 -14.38 -11.82 -28.81
C ASN A 861 -14.34 -11.23 -30.23
N GLU A 862 -13.14 -10.87 -30.66
CA GLU A 862 -12.85 -10.31 -31.99
C GLU A 862 -13.12 -11.27 -33.17
N LEU A 863 -13.24 -12.58 -32.92
CA LEU A 863 -13.58 -13.57 -33.95
C LEU A 863 -15.08 -13.75 -34.14
N THR A 864 -15.83 -13.63 -33.05
CA THR A 864 -17.28 -13.87 -33.11
C THR A 864 -18.07 -12.60 -33.38
N LYS A 865 -17.48 -11.41 -33.17
CA LYS A 865 -18.12 -10.12 -33.43
C LYS A 865 -18.60 -10.00 -34.88
N ASN A 866 -19.87 -9.70 -35.04
CA ASN A 866 -20.52 -9.31 -36.28
C ASN A 866 -21.86 -8.64 -35.92
N PRO A 867 -22.58 -8.03 -36.89
CA PRO A 867 -23.85 -7.35 -36.60
C PRO A 867 -24.95 -8.22 -35.96
N THR A 868 -24.82 -9.55 -35.99
CA THR A 868 -25.86 -10.49 -35.50
C THR A 868 -25.43 -11.34 -34.30
N HIS A 869 -24.14 -11.32 -33.93
CA HIS A 869 -23.58 -12.11 -32.83
C HIS A 869 -22.29 -11.46 -32.30
N ILE A 870 -22.17 -11.32 -30.99
CA ILE A 870 -20.96 -10.84 -30.31
C ILE A 870 -20.83 -11.62 -29.00
N ASP A 871 -19.68 -12.24 -28.73
CA ASP A 871 -19.45 -12.86 -27.41
C ASP A 871 -18.66 -11.92 -26.51
N VAL A 872 -19.14 -11.74 -25.28
CA VAL A 872 -18.50 -10.94 -24.24
C VAL A 872 -18.31 -11.81 -23.00
N VAL A 873 -17.13 -11.76 -22.39
CA VAL A 873 -16.88 -12.38 -21.08
C VAL A 873 -16.64 -11.32 -20.02
N MET A 874 -17.16 -11.55 -18.81
CA MET A 874 -17.02 -10.65 -17.65
C MET A 874 -16.54 -11.45 -16.44
N GLY A 875 -15.45 -11.00 -15.82
CA GLY A 875 -14.93 -11.52 -14.56
C GLY A 875 -15.34 -10.65 -13.38
N SER A 876 -15.81 -11.28 -12.30
CA SER A 876 -16.30 -10.59 -11.11
C SER A 876 -15.36 -10.64 -9.90
N SER A 877 -15.63 -9.78 -8.93
CA SER A 877 -14.96 -9.76 -7.63
C SER A 877 -15.18 -11.01 -6.77
N ALA A 878 -16.18 -11.83 -7.09
CA ALA A 878 -16.47 -13.09 -6.40
C ALA A 878 -15.82 -14.32 -7.06
N GLY A 879 -15.06 -14.13 -8.15
CA GLY A 879 -14.50 -15.22 -8.95
C GLY A 879 -15.44 -15.74 -10.06
N ASP A 880 -16.75 -15.44 -9.99
CA ASP A 880 -17.72 -15.80 -11.03
C ASP A 880 -17.42 -15.13 -12.37
N ILE A 881 -17.71 -15.85 -13.46
CA ILE A 881 -17.56 -15.39 -14.83
C ILE A 881 -18.93 -15.43 -15.54
N ILE A 882 -19.21 -14.42 -16.36
CA ILE A 882 -20.40 -14.38 -17.22
C ILE A 882 -19.97 -14.38 -18.67
N TRP A 883 -20.47 -15.36 -19.43
CA TRP A 883 -20.50 -15.29 -20.90
C TRP A 883 -21.82 -14.65 -21.31
N TYR A 884 -21.76 -13.51 -21.97
CA TYR A 884 -22.89 -12.68 -22.39
C TYR A 884 -22.89 -12.46 -23.90
N GLU A 885 -24.05 -12.65 -24.52
CA GLU A 885 -24.31 -12.37 -25.93
C GLU A 885 -25.36 -11.24 -25.99
N PRO A 886 -24.93 -9.97 -26.21
CA PRO A 886 -25.78 -8.80 -26.05
C PRO A 886 -26.89 -8.71 -27.10
N ILE A 887 -26.70 -9.25 -28.32
CA ILE A 887 -27.67 -9.10 -29.41
C ILE A 887 -28.90 -9.97 -29.16
N SER A 888 -28.72 -11.21 -28.68
CA SER A 888 -29.84 -12.06 -28.24
C SER A 888 -30.20 -11.92 -26.76
N GLN A 889 -29.48 -11.07 -26.02
CA GLN A 889 -29.64 -10.86 -24.58
C GLN A 889 -29.58 -12.18 -23.78
N LYS A 890 -28.70 -13.08 -24.20
CA LYS A 890 -28.50 -14.38 -23.55
C LYS A 890 -27.22 -14.41 -22.77
N TYR A 891 -27.19 -15.19 -21.70
CA TYR A 891 -26.00 -15.35 -20.87
C TYR A 891 -25.87 -16.77 -20.30
N ALA A 892 -24.65 -17.12 -19.91
CA ALA A 892 -24.30 -18.29 -19.13
C ALA A 892 -23.35 -17.87 -18.01
N ARG A 893 -23.42 -18.57 -16.87
CA ARG A 893 -22.45 -18.40 -15.76
C ARG A 893 -21.44 -19.52 -15.85
N ILE A 894 -20.17 -19.15 -15.75
CA ILE A 894 -19.00 -20.03 -15.72
C ILE A 894 -18.28 -19.76 -14.40
N ASN A 895 -17.61 -20.77 -13.85
CA ASN A 895 -17.03 -20.77 -12.51
C ASN A 895 -18.04 -20.34 -11.44
N LYS A 896 -19.26 -20.89 -11.53
CA LYS A 896 -20.38 -20.47 -10.67
C LYS A 896 -20.02 -20.67 -9.20
N ASN A 897 -20.14 -19.62 -8.38
CA ASN A 897 -19.80 -19.62 -6.95
C ASN A 897 -18.34 -20.03 -6.67
N GLY A 898 -17.44 -19.84 -7.63
CA GLY A 898 -16.01 -20.13 -7.46
C GLY A 898 -15.65 -21.62 -7.37
N VAL A 899 -16.45 -22.51 -7.99
CA VAL A 899 -16.25 -23.98 -7.97
C VAL A 899 -14.88 -24.41 -8.52
N VAL A 900 -14.32 -23.65 -9.46
CA VAL A 900 -12.96 -23.86 -9.99
C VAL A 900 -11.95 -22.99 -9.22
N ASN A 901 -12.25 -21.70 -9.08
CA ASN A 901 -11.42 -20.75 -8.33
C ASN A 901 -12.30 -19.65 -7.72
N ASN A 902 -12.28 -19.47 -6.40
CA ASN A 902 -13.09 -18.48 -5.70
C ASN A 902 -12.41 -17.11 -5.52
N SER A 903 -11.20 -16.94 -6.07
CA SER A 903 -10.45 -15.68 -6.01
C SER A 903 -10.96 -14.68 -7.07
N PRO A 904 -10.97 -13.36 -6.77
CA PRO A 904 -11.39 -12.32 -7.71
C PRO A 904 -10.70 -12.41 -9.07
N VAL A 905 -11.46 -12.24 -10.16
CA VAL A 905 -10.93 -12.24 -11.54
C VAL A 905 -10.39 -10.85 -11.88
N THR A 906 -9.07 -10.66 -11.73
CA THR A 906 -8.41 -9.36 -11.90
C THR A 906 -8.32 -8.92 -13.36
N HIS A 907 -8.13 -9.89 -14.27
CA HIS A 907 -8.05 -9.67 -15.71
C HIS A 907 -8.59 -10.88 -16.47
N ILE A 908 -9.25 -10.64 -17.61
CA ILE A 908 -9.82 -11.68 -18.47
C ILE A 908 -9.61 -11.30 -19.93
N LYS A 909 -9.22 -12.25 -20.78
CA LYS A 909 -9.04 -12.06 -22.23
C LYS A 909 -9.40 -13.32 -23.02
N TRP A 910 -9.99 -13.15 -24.19
CA TRP A 910 -10.11 -14.25 -25.15
C TRP A 910 -8.74 -14.70 -25.63
N ILE A 911 -8.54 -16.01 -25.80
CA ILE A 911 -7.29 -16.52 -26.38
C ILE A 911 -7.28 -16.15 -27.87
N PRO A 912 -6.20 -15.51 -28.38
CA PRO A 912 -6.08 -15.17 -29.79
C PRO A 912 -6.31 -16.39 -30.69
N GLY A 913 -7.09 -16.21 -31.75
CA GLY A 913 -7.40 -17.31 -32.68
C GLY A 913 -8.47 -18.31 -32.19
N SER A 914 -8.99 -18.18 -30.96
CA SER A 914 -10.03 -19.07 -30.43
C SER A 914 -11.42 -18.42 -30.34
N GLU A 915 -12.44 -19.12 -30.86
CA GLU A 915 -13.83 -18.73 -30.64
C GLU A 915 -14.36 -19.17 -29.26
N ASN A 916 -13.72 -20.13 -28.60
CA ASN A 916 -14.26 -20.82 -27.41
C ASN A 916 -13.47 -20.60 -26.12
N PHE A 917 -12.15 -20.47 -26.22
CA PHE A 917 -11.28 -20.41 -25.05
C PHE A 917 -10.97 -18.99 -24.63
N PHE A 918 -11.03 -18.75 -23.33
CA PHE A 918 -10.60 -17.49 -22.73
C PHE A 918 -9.80 -17.77 -21.46
N MET A 919 -8.96 -16.82 -21.09
CA MET A 919 -8.00 -16.90 -20.00
C MET A 919 -8.33 -15.87 -18.93
N THR A 920 -8.24 -16.27 -17.67
CA THR A 920 -8.48 -15.42 -16.50
C THR A 920 -7.25 -15.39 -15.60
N ALA A 921 -6.93 -14.21 -15.08
CA ALA A 921 -6.00 -14.02 -14.00
C ALA A 921 -6.76 -13.78 -12.69
N HIS A 922 -6.24 -14.35 -11.61
CA HIS A 922 -6.86 -14.29 -10.28
C HIS A 922 -5.95 -13.63 -9.25
N ALA A 923 -6.57 -13.04 -8.22
CA ALA A 923 -5.86 -12.35 -7.15
C ALA A 923 -5.01 -13.26 -6.24
N ASN A 924 -5.17 -14.58 -6.34
CA ASN A 924 -4.36 -15.57 -5.64
C ASN A 924 -3.11 -16.03 -6.42
N GLY A 925 -2.80 -15.38 -7.55
CA GLY A 925 -1.60 -15.68 -8.35
C GLY A 925 -1.77 -16.83 -9.36
N GLN A 926 -3.01 -17.22 -9.66
CA GLN A 926 -3.35 -18.25 -10.64
C GLN A 926 -3.86 -17.68 -11.97
N ILE A 927 -3.48 -18.34 -13.06
CA ILE A 927 -4.09 -18.20 -14.38
C ILE A 927 -4.90 -19.45 -14.67
N VAL A 928 -6.14 -19.25 -15.14
CA VAL A 928 -7.06 -20.34 -15.47
C VAL A 928 -7.57 -20.16 -16.90
N VAL A 929 -7.60 -21.24 -17.67
CA VAL A 929 -8.22 -21.26 -19.00
C VAL A 929 -9.56 -21.98 -18.94
N TYR A 930 -10.59 -21.34 -19.47
CA TYR A 930 -11.94 -21.86 -19.55
C TYR A 930 -12.38 -22.03 -21.01
N ASP A 931 -13.22 -23.03 -21.24
CA ASP A 931 -14.00 -23.19 -22.45
C ASP A 931 -15.42 -22.67 -22.19
N LYS A 932 -15.90 -21.75 -23.03
CA LYS A 932 -17.24 -21.17 -22.90
C LYS A 932 -18.38 -22.19 -23.02
N GLU A 933 -18.13 -23.34 -23.66
CA GLU A 933 -19.15 -24.38 -23.90
C GLU A 933 -19.12 -25.53 -22.89
N LYS A 934 -18.04 -25.68 -22.10
CA LYS A 934 -17.94 -26.77 -21.11
C LYS A 934 -18.66 -26.41 -19.81
N GLU A 935 -19.19 -27.43 -19.15
CA GLU A 935 -19.71 -27.29 -17.79
C GLU A 935 -18.57 -27.29 -16.77
N ASP A 936 -18.80 -26.64 -15.63
CA ASP A 936 -17.83 -26.59 -14.53
C ASP A 936 -17.93 -27.84 -13.66
N ALA A 937 -16.78 -28.33 -13.19
CA ALA A 937 -16.70 -29.33 -12.14
C ALA A 937 -15.80 -28.83 -11.00
N LEU A 938 -15.95 -29.41 -9.81
CA LEU A 938 -15.03 -29.20 -8.70
C LEU A 938 -13.61 -29.51 -9.16
N PHE A 939 -12.74 -28.51 -9.10
CA PHE A 939 -11.37 -28.65 -9.55
C PHE A 939 -10.47 -29.21 -8.45
N ALA A 940 -9.79 -30.32 -8.74
CA ALA A 940 -8.70 -30.86 -7.92
C ALA A 940 -7.41 -30.80 -8.76
N PRO A 941 -6.30 -30.25 -8.24
CA PRO A 941 -5.04 -30.18 -8.97
C PRO A 941 -4.50 -31.54 -9.41
N GLU A 942 -4.08 -31.64 -10.67
CA GLU A 942 -3.40 -32.79 -11.25
C GLU A 942 -1.88 -32.55 -11.11
N LEU A 943 -1.33 -32.81 -9.92
CA LEU A 943 0.11 -32.69 -9.69
C LEU A 943 0.85 -33.75 -10.53
N THR A 944 1.67 -33.33 -11.48
CA THR A 944 2.48 -34.23 -12.32
C THR A 944 3.54 -34.96 -11.49
N GLU A 945 3.69 -36.28 -11.68
CA GLU A 945 4.59 -37.17 -10.93
C GLU A 945 6.10 -36.80 -10.99
N ASN A 946 6.51 -35.81 -11.80
CA ASN A 946 7.89 -35.33 -11.88
C ASN A 946 8.32 -34.41 -10.72
N SER A 947 7.45 -34.10 -9.75
CA SER A 947 7.80 -33.28 -8.58
C SER A 947 8.14 -34.08 -7.32
N ALA A 948 8.48 -35.37 -7.45
CA ALA A 948 8.87 -36.25 -6.34
C ALA A 948 10.39 -36.23 -6.05
N ASP A 949 11.03 -35.06 -6.14
CA ASP A 949 12.43 -34.89 -5.71
C ASP A 949 12.49 -33.91 -4.54
N ALA A 950 12.39 -34.48 -3.34
CA ALA A 950 12.43 -33.78 -2.07
C ALA A 950 13.85 -33.26 -1.80
N GLY A 951 14.21 -32.14 -2.41
CA GLY A 951 15.53 -31.53 -2.19
C GLY A 951 15.85 -30.19 -2.87
N LYS A 952 14.93 -29.57 -3.64
CA LYS A 952 15.22 -28.30 -4.34
C LYS A 952 14.64 -27.06 -3.64
N PRO A 953 15.27 -25.87 -3.81
CA PRO A 953 14.96 -24.65 -3.03
C PRO A 953 13.55 -24.09 -3.30
N PRO A 954 13.04 -23.16 -2.47
CA PRO A 954 11.64 -22.70 -2.47
C PRO A 954 11.23 -21.77 -3.63
N TYR A 955 11.97 -21.76 -4.76
CA TYR A 955 11.74 -20.83 -5.87
C TYR A 955 11.34 -21.57 -7.17
N GLN A 956 10.15 -22.16 -7.22
CA GLN A 956 9.54 -22.55 -8.51
C GLN A 956 8.86 -21.33 -9.14
N SER A 957 9.24 -20.98 -10.37
CA SER A 957 8.70 -19.84 -11.12
C SER A 957 7.30 -20.07 -11.69
N LEU A 958 6.89 -21.34 -11.81
CA LEU A 958 5.57 -21.78 -12.29
C LEU A 958 5.25 -23.17 -11.73
N GLN A 959 4.03 -23.35 -11.25
CA GLN A 959 3.44 -24.63 -10.88
C GLN A 959 2.26 -24.92 -11.80
N VAL A 960 2.34 -25.96 -12.62
CA VAL A 960 1.23 -26.43 -13.46
C VAL A 960 0.29 -27.27 -12.61
N LEU A 961 -0.92 -26.77 -12.35
CA LEU A 961 -1.95 -27.46 -11.56
C LEU A 961 -2.90 -28.27 -12.45
N LYS A 962 -3.02 -27.90 -13.73
CA LYS A 962 -3.66 -28.69 -14.78
C LYS A 962 -3.07 -28.28 -16.12
N SER A 963 -2.54 -29.26 -16.85
CA SER A 963 -1.96 -29.01 -18.17
C SER A 963 -3.05 -28.93 -19.25
N VAL A 964 -2.85 -28.09 -20.27
CA VAL A 964 -3.65 -28.11 -21.50
C VAL A 964 -3.61 -29.49 -22.20
N HIS A 965 -2.52 -30.25 -21.99
CA HIS A 965 -2.35 -31.60 -22.51
C HIS A 965 -2.92 -32.69 -21.60
N SER A 966 -3.61 -32.34 -20.51
CA SER A 966 -4.31 -33.31 -19.66
C SER A 966 -5.31 -34.15 -20.47
N LYS A 967 -5.45 -35.42 -20.10
CA LYS A 967 -6.47 -36.33 -20.65
C LYS A 967 -7.87 -35.96 -20.14
N ASN A 968 -7.96 -35.26 -19.00
CA ASN A 968 -9.21 -34.89 -18.35
C ASN A 968 -9.73 -33.54 -18.87
N GLN A 969 -10.28 -33.52 -20.08
CA GLN A 969 -10.78 -32.29 -20.72
C GLN A 969 -12.31 -32.24 -20.83
N LYS A 970 -13.04 -33.05 -20.06
CA LYS A 970 -14.51 -33.13 -20.15
C LYS A 970 -15.22 -31.89 -19.59
N THR A 971 -14.65 -31.27 -18.55
CA THR A 971 -15.22 -30.13 -17.83
C THR A 971 -14.18 -29.03 -17.66
N ASN A 972 -14.62 -27.81 -17.36
CA ASN A 972 -13.72 -26.73 -16.94
C ASN A 972 -13.08 -27.07 -15.58
N PRO A 973 -11.85 -26.58 -15.31
CA PRO A 973 -10.99 -25.76 -16.18
C PRO A 973 -10.26 -26.57 -17.27
N VAL A 974 -9.82 -25.90 -18.35
CA VAL A 974 -9.01 -26.51 -19.42
C VAL A 974 -7.53 -26.62 -19.02
N ALA A 975 -6.98 -25.54 -18.45
CA ALA A 975 -5.62 -25.46 -17.93
C ALA A 975 -5.58 -24.55 -16.70
N VAL A 976 -4.66 -24.81 -15.76
CA VAL A 976 -4.47 -24.03 -14.53
C VAL A 976 -2.98 -23.92 -14.23
N TRP A 977 -2.50 -22.69 -14.11
CA TRP A 977 -1.11 -22.36 -13.85
C TRP A 977 -1.01 -21.45 -12.63
N LYS A 978 -0.17 -21.79 -11.65
CA LYS A 978 0.12 -20.95 -10.49
C LYS A 978 1.52 -20.37 -10.62
N LEU A 979 1.60 -19.04 -10.71
CA LEU A 979 2.86 -18.33 -10.92
C LEU A 979 3.42 -17.84 -9.58
N ALA A 980 2.58 -17.29 -8.71
CA ALA A 980 2.99 -16.75 -7.41
C ALA A 980 1.90 -16.93 -6.36
N ASN A 981 2.17 -16.50 -5.13
CA ASN A 981 1.15 -16.35 -4.07
C ASN A 981 0.56 -14.94 -4.00
N GLN A 982 1.01 -14.03 -4.87
CA GLN A 982 0.54 -12.64 -4.94
C GLN A 982 -0.41 -12.42 -6.12
N LYS A 983 -1.20 -11.35 -6.04
CA LYS A 983 -2.17 -10.94 -7.07
C LYS A 983 -1.50 -10.75 -8.43
N ILE A 984 -2.08 -11.35 -9.47
CA ILE A 984 -1.78 -10.99 -10.85
C ILE A 984 -2.60 -9.75 -11.20
N SER A 985 -1.94 -8.64 -11.51
CA SER A 985 -2.61 -7.37 -11.82
C SER A 985 -3.19 -7.38 -13.23
N GLN A 986 -2.39 -7.81 -14.21
CA GLN A 986 -2.76 -7.86 -15.62
C GLN A 986 -1.88 -8.86 -16.39
N PHE A 987 -2.37 -9.33 -17.54
CA PHE A 987 -1.55 -10.02 -18.54
C PHE A 987 -1.87 -9.54 -19.96
N ALA A 988 -0.93 -9.72 -20.88
CA ALA A 988 -1.09 -9.39 -22.29
C ALA A 988 -0.49 -10.49 -23.20
N PHE A 989 -1.23 -10.86 -24.25
CA PHE A 989 -0.73 -11.76 -25.31
C PHE A 989 0.24 -11.04 -26.23
N SER A 990 1.31 -11.71 -26.61
CA SER A 990 2.19 -11.27 -27.68
C SER A 990 1.48 -11.32 -29.04
N PRO A 991 1.85 -10.46 -30.00
CA PRO A 991 1.29 -10.50 -31.35
C PRO A 991 1.55 -11.82 -32.09
N ASP A 992 2.61 -12.55 -31.70
CA ASP A 992 2.93 -13.87 -32.24
C ASP A 992 2.00 -14.99 -31.72
N GLN A 993 1.12 -14.71 -30.75
CA GLN A 993 0.18 -15.68 -30.15
C GLN A 993 0.85 -16.90 -29.50
N THR A 994 2.09 -16.75 -29.02
CA THR A 994 2.83 -17.83 -28.32
C THR A 994 3.25 -17.45 -26.91
N HIS A 995 3.37 -16.15 -26.60
CA HIS A 995 3.86 -15.65 -25.33
C HIS A 995 2.81 -14.83 -24.56
N LEU A 996 2.96 -14.79 -23.25
CA LEU A 996 2.22 -13.98 -22.30
C LEU A 996 3.18 -13.13 -21.49
N ALA A 997 2.89 -11.84 -21.38
CA ALA A 997 3.52 -10.95 -20.42
C ALA A 997 2.58 -10.79 -19.22
N ILE A 998 3.05 -11.09 -18.02
CA ILE A 998 2.20 -11.19 -16.81
C ILE A 998 2.83 -10.33 -15.71
N VAL A 999 2.07 -9.37 -15.18
CA VAL A 999 2.54 -8.47 -14.11
C VAL A 999 1.85 -8.76 -12.79
N LEU A 1000 2.64 -8.77 -11.72
CA LEU A 1000 2.21 -9.17 -10.39
C LEU A 1000 2.46 -8.08 -9.35
N GLU A 1001 1.70 -8.14 -8.27
CA GLU A 1001 1.84 -7.27 -7.10
C GLU A 1001 3.18 -7.51 -6.34
N ASP A 1002 3.87 -8.63 -6.61
CA ASP A 1002 5.24 -8.88 -6.12
C ASP A 1002 6.32 -8.04 -6.83
N GLY A 1003 5.93 -7.17 -7.77
CA GLY A 1003 6.82 -6.32 -8.56
C GLY A 1003 7.48 -7.02 -9.74
N SER A 1004 7.07 -8.26 -10.07
CA SER A 1004 7.63 -9.01 -11.19
C SER A 1004 6.79 -8.92 -12.47
N LEU A 1005 7.50 -8.84 -13.60
CA LEU A 1005 7.00 -9.15 -14.94
C LEU A 1005 7.51 -10.55 -15.28
N ARG A 1006 6.60 -11.47 -15.59
CA ARG A 1006 6.93 -12.83 -16.03
C ARG A 1006 6.50 -13.02 -17.47
N VAL A 1007 7.43 -13.46 -18.31
CA VAL A 1007 7.16 -13.84 -19.69
C VAL A 1007 7.02 -15.35 -19.76
N MET A 1008 5.86 -15.83 -20.20
CA MET A 1008 5.53 -17.24 -20.25
C MET A 1008 5.19 -17.65 -21.67
N ASN A 1009 5.75 -18.77 -22.15
CA ASN A 1009 5.21 -19.46 -23.31
C ASN A 1009 4.03 -20.33 -22.83
N TYR A 1010 2.81 -19.89 -23.11
CA TYR A 1010 1.61 -20.54 -22.58
C TYR A 1010 1.17 -21.77 -23.36
N LEU A 1011 1.72 -21.98 -24.56
CA LEU A 1011 1.52 -23.21 -25.34
C LEU A 1011 2.43 -24.33 -24.85
N ARG A 1012 3.62 -23.98 -24.37
CA ARG A 1012 4.60 -24.92 -23.79
C ARG A 1012 4.49 -25.07 -22.27
N GLU A 1013 3.70 -24.20 -21.62
CA GLU A 1013 3.55 -24.15 -20.17
C GLU A 1013 4.88 -23.87 -19.43
N GLU A 1014 5.70 -22.97 -19.98
CA GLU A 1014 7.06 -22.65 -19.47
C GLU A 1014 7.21 -21.14 -19.21
N VAL A 1015 7.79 -20.74 -18.08
CA VAL A 1015 8.20 -19.34 -17.83
C VAL A 1015 9.61 -19.14 -18.37
N LEU A 1016 9.76 -18.18 -19.29
CA LEU A 1016 11.01 -17.92 -19.99
C LEU A 1016 11.87 -16.90 -19.27
N ASP A 1017 11.27 -15.78 -18.86
CA ASP A 1017 11.98 -14.63 -18.29
C ASP A 1017 11.20 -14.03 -17.12
N VAL A 1018 11.92 -13.62 -16.07
CA VAL A 1018 11.38 -12.89 -14.93
C VAL A 1018 12.17 -11.61 -14.75
N PHE A 1019 11.47 -10.50 -14.83
CA PHE A 1019 12.00 -9.16 -14.63
C PHE A 1019 11.38 -8.52 -13.39
N ARG A 1020 12.05 -7.53 -12.79
CA ARG A 1020 11.57 -6.85 -11.57
C ARG A 1020 11.55 -5.33 -11.71
N SER A 1021 10.55 -4.71 -11.06
CA SER A 1021 10.46 -3.26 -10.82
C SER A 1021 11.55 -2.78 -9.85
N TYR A 1022 11.67 -1.46 -9.68
CA TYR A 1022 12.53 -0.91 -8.63
C TYR A 1022 11.97 -1.13 -7.23
N TYR A 1023 10.67 -0.87 -7.09
CA TYR A 1023 9.91 -1.11 -5.87
C TYR A 1023 8.43 -1.24 -6.23
N GLY A 1024 7.65 -1.82 -5.32
CA GLY A 1024 6.19 -1.95 -5.47
C GLY A 1024 5.75 -2.89 -6.61
N GLY A 1025 4.44 -3.12 -6.67
CA GLY A 1025 3.80 -4.00 -7.64
C GLY A 1025 3.75 -3.43 -9.06
N LEU A 1026 3.86 -4.30 -10.06
CA LEU A 1026 3.54 -3.93 -11.45
C LEU A 1026 2.03 -4.07 -11.68
N ILE A 1027 1.43 -3.04 -12.27
CA ILE A 1027 -0.03 -2.89 -12.37
C ILE A 1027 -0.51 -3.18 -13.79
N CYS A 1028 0.20 -2.66 -14.80
CA CYS A 1028 -0.21 -2.74 -16.19
C CYS A 1028 0.92 -3.21 -17.12
N VAL A 1029 0.54 -3.84 -18.24
CA VAL A 1029 1.47 -4.33 -19.26
C VAL A 1029 0.84 -4.33 -20.65
N CYS A 1030 1.64 -4.02 -21.67
CA CYS A 1030 1.25 -4.16 -23.08
C CYS A 1030 2.44 -4.59 -23.96
N TRP A 1031 2.14 -5.18 -25.12
CA TRP A 1031 3.10 -5.51 -26.16
C TRP A 1031 3.07 -4.47 -27.28
N SER A 1032 4.22 -4.22 -27.90
CA SER A 1032 4.29 -3.49 -29.16
C SER A 1032 3.61 -4.27 -30.29
N PRO A 1033 3.06 -3.61 -31.32
CA PRO A 1033 2.38 -4.29 -32.42
C PRO A 1033 3.23 -5.32 -33.18
N ASP A 1034 4.55 -5.15 -33.16
CA ASP A 1034 5.52 -6.05 -33.79
C ASP A 1034 6.10 -7.11 -32.83
N GLY A 1035 5.69 -7.11 -31.55
CA GLY A 1035 6.11 -8.07 -30.54
C GLY A 1035 7.56 -7.90 -30.05
N LYS A 1036 8.27 -6.85 -30.46
CA LYS A 1036 9.66 -6.62 -30.05
C LYS A 1036 9.79 -6.03 -28.65
N TYR A 1037 8.81 -5.25 -28.21
CA TYR A 1037 8.88 -4.52 -26.96
C TYR A 1037 7.68 -4.85 -26.07
N MET A 1038 7.93 -4.96 -24.77
CA MET A 1038 6.89 -4.93 -23.75
C MET A 1038 7.05 -3.65 -22.94
N VAL A 1039 5.94 -3.06 -22.50
CA VAL A 1039 5.95 -1.90 -21.61
C VAL A 1039 5.14 -2.21 -20.38
N THR A 1040 5.71 -1.98 -19.20
CA THR A 1040 5.05 -2.16 -17.91
C THR A 1040 4.97 -0.84 -17.16
N GLY A 1041 3.88 -0.63 -16.43
CA GLY A 1041 3.74 0.45 -15.45
C GLY A 1041 3.36 -0.11 -14.07
N GLY A 1042 3.79 0.55 -13.01
CA GLY A 1042 3.61 0.05 -11.65
C GLY A 1042 3.53 1.14 -10.58
N GLN A 1043 3.71 0.69 -9.34
CA GLN A 1043 3.72 1.53 -8.14
C GLN A 1043 5.04 2.31 -7.96
N ASP A 1044 6.01 2.09 -8.85
CA ASP A 1044 7.26 2.84 -8.91
C ASP A 1044 7.18 4.12 -9.77
N ASP A 1045 5.97 4.50 -10.18
CA ASP A 1045 5.62 5.71 -10.95
C ASP A 1045 6.29 5.79 -12.34
N LEU A 1046 6.92 4.70 -12.79
CA LEU A 1046 7.66 4.62 -14.03
C LEU A 1046 6.95 3.73 -15.04
N LEU A 1047 7.22 3.98 -16.32
CA LEU A 1047 7.11 2.93 -17.32
C LEU A 1047 8.48 2.31 -17.56
N THR A 1048 8.52 1.01 -17.76
CA THR A 1048 9.73 0.29 -18.17
C THR A 1048 9.51 -0.38 -19.51
N ILE A 1049 10.40 -0.13 -20.47
CA ILE A 1049 10.41 -0.73 -21.80
C ILE A 1049 11.42 -1.87 -21.82
N TRP A 1050 10.91 -3.07 -22.09
CA TRP A 1050 11.65 -4.31 -22.18
C TRP A 1050 11.79 -4.71 -23.65
N SER A 1051 13.00 -4.97 -24.10
CA SER A 1051 13.24 -5.58 -25.42
C SER A 1051 13.15 -7.09 -25.28
N PHE A 1052 12.15 -7.70 -25.90
CA PHE A 1052 11.97 -9.15 -25.88
C PHE A 1052 13.07 -9.88 -26.68
N PRO A 1053 13.50 -9.42 -27.88
CA PRO A 1053 14.62 -10.03 -28.59
C PRO A 1053 15.95 -9.93 -27.85
N GLU A 1054 16.21 -8.82 -27.15
CA GLU A 1054 17.46 -8.61 -26.40
C GLU A 1054 17.38 -9.12 -24.95
N ARG A 1055 16.19 -9.55 -24.50
CA ARG A 1055 15.89 -10.00 -23.13
C ARG A 1055 16.44 -9.06 -22.04
N LYS A 1056 16.22 -7.75 -22.19
CA LYS A 1056 16.70 -6.75 -21.21
C LYS A 1056 15.84 -5.49 -21.19
N ILE A 1057 16.06 -4.65 -20.17
CA ILE A 1057 15.52 -3.29 -20.14
C ILE A 1057 16.27 -2.44 -21.16
N VAL A 1058 15.54 -1.72 -22.01
CA VAL A 1058 16.14 -0.81 -23.00
C VAL A 1058 15.87 0.65 -22.70
N ALA A 1059 14.76 0.96 -22.02
CA ALA A 1059 14.47 2.31 -21.56
C ALA A 1059 13.51 2.32 -20.38
N ARG A 1060 13.49 3.46 -19.67
CA ARG A 1060 12.47 3.81 -18.69
C ARG A 1060 11.88 5.17 -19.00
N CYS A 1061 10.60 5.32 -18.78
CA CYS A 1061 9.85 6.54 -19.04
C CYS A 1061 9.50 7.20 -17.70
N GLN A 1062 10.04 8.40 -17.47
CA GLN A 1062 9.80 9.17 -16.24
C GLN A 1062 8.88 10.34 -16.53
N GLY A 1063 7.77 10.45 -15.80
CA GLY A 1063 6.83 11.55 -16.00
C GLY A 1063 5.53 11.47 -15.19
N HIS A 1064 5.08 10.27 -14.80
CA HIS A 1064 4.02 10.13 -13.82
C HIS A 1064 4.53 10.50 -12.42
N ASN A 1065 3.63 11.06 -11.60
CA ASN A 1065 3.90 11.46 -10.21
C ASN A 1065 3.20 10.56 -9.18
N SER A 1066 2.60 9.46 -9.64
CA SER A 1066 1.88 8.47 -8.86
C SER A 1066 1.76 7.18 -9.69
N TRP A 1067 1.06 6.18 -9.16
CA TRP A 1067 0.94 4.85 -9.75
C TRP A 1067 0.41 4.87 -11.18
N VAL A 1068 1.07 4.12 -12.05
CA VAL A 1068 0.64 3.95 -13.44
C VAL A 1068 -0.42 2.85 -13.52
N SER A 1069 -1.64 3.22 -13.89
CA SER A 1069 -2.80 2.34 -13.88
C SER A 1069 -3.02 1.62 -15.21
N ALA A 1070 -2.67 2.25 -16.35
CA ALA A 1070 -2.76 1.64 -17.67
C ALA A 1070 -1.71 2.20 -18.65
N VAL A 1071 -1.33 1.34 -19.60
CA VAL A 1071 -0.39 1.65 -20.69
C VAL A 1071 -0.86 0.96 -21.97
N ALA A 1072 -0.73 1.63 -23.10
CA ALA A 1072 -1.08 1.08 -24.41
C ALA A 1072 -0.19 1.66 -25.53
N PHE A 1073 0.16 0.85 -26.52
CA PHE A 1073 0.74 1.35 -27.77
C PHE A 1073 -0.35 1.96 -28.66
N ASP A 1074 0.03 2.98 -29.43
CA ASP A 1074 -0.79 3.55 -30.49
C ASP A 1074 -0.42 2.88 -31.82
N PRO A 1075 -1.17 1.88 -32.30
CA PRO A 1075 -0.78 1.10 -33.48
C PRO A 1075 -0.81 1.91 -34.79
N TRP A 1076 -1.48 3.08 -34.82
CA TRP A 1076 -1.50 3.98 -35.98
C TRP A 1076 -0.27 4.89 -36.05
N GLN A 1077 0.46 5.03 -34.95
CA GLN A 1077 1.67 5.85 -34.82
C GLN A 1077 2.89 5.01 -34.44
N CYS A 1078 2.86 3.73 -34.81
CA CYS A 1078 4.01 2.84 -34.72
C CYS A 1078 4.41 2.43 -36.14
N ASP A 1079 5.72 2.39 -36.40
CA ASP A 1079 6.33 1.72 -37.56
C ASP A 1079 7.50 0.83 -37.11
N GLU A 1080 8.24 0.20 -38.04
CA GLU A 1080 9.36 -0.70 -37.69
C GLU A 1080 10.52 0.00 -36.94
N ARG A 1081 10.53 1.34 -36.86
CA ARG A 1081 11.63 2.15 -36.33
C ARG A 1081 11.22 3.09 -35.20
N THR A 1082 9.97 3.48 -35.13
CA THR A 1082 9.40 4.51 -34.26
C THR A 1082 8.13 3.97 -33.63
N TYR A 1083 7.95 4.26 -32.35
CA TYR A 1083 6.84 3.74 -31.57
C TYR A 1083 6.26 4.86 -30.74
N ARG A 1084 4.93 4.97 -30.76
CA ARG A 1084 4.14 5.78 -29.85
C ARG A 1084 3.42 4.91 -28.83
N LEU A 1085 3.50 5.30 -27.58
CA LEU A 1085 2.71 4.72 -26.50
C LEU A 1085 2.09 5.83 -25.65
N GLY A 1086 1.00 5.51 -24.96
CA GLY A 1086 0.43 6.36 -23.94
C GLY A 1086 0.31 5.65 -22.60
N SER A 1087 0.27 6.44 -21.55
CA SER A 1087 0.09 5.96 -20.18
C SER A 1087 -0.78 6.89 -19.37
N VAL A 1088 -1.46 6.31 -18.39
CA VAL A 1088 -2.36 7.01 -17.47
C VAL A 1088 -2.15 6.51 -16.05
N GLY A 1089 -2.48 7.34 -15.05
CA GLY A 1089 -2.22 7.00 -13.66
C GLY A 1089 -3.08 7.74 -12.64
N ASP A 1090 -2.77 7.48 -11.38
CA ASP A 1090 -3.44 8.05 -10.20
C ASP A 1090 -3.12 9.55 -10.00
N ASP A 1091 -2.20 10.08 -10.79
CA ASP A 1091 -1.89 11.51 -10.89
C ASP A 1091 -2.84 12.28 -11.83
N CYS A 1092 -3.90 11.63 -12.31
CA CYS A 1092 -4.92 12.19 -13.23
C CYS A 1092 -4.34 12.60 -14.59
N ARG A 1093 -3.15 12.11 -14.95
CA ARG A 1093 -2.47 12.51 -16.19
C ARG A 1093 -2.62 11.49 -17.31
N LEU A 1094 -2.70 12.00 -18.53
CA LEU A 1094 -2.43 11.28 -19.77
C LEU A 1094 -1.06 11.72 -20.28
N LEU A 1095 -0.14 10.76 -20.42
CA LEU A 1095 1.18 10.98 -21.01
C LEU A 1095 1.27 10.25 -22.34
N LEU A 1096 1.94 10.87 -23.32
CA LEU A 1096 2.33 10.22 -24.58
C LEU A 1096 3.86 10.21 -24.68
N TRP A 1097 4.38 9.15 -25.28
CA TRP A 1097 5.81 8.92 -25.42
C TRP A 1097 6.12 8.43 -26.82
N ASP A 1098 7.16 9.00 -27.42
CA ASP A 1098 7.71 8.54 -28.68
C ASP A 1098 9.14 8.08 -28.48
N PHE A 1099 9.49 6.94 -29.06
CA PHE A 1099 10.89 6.52 -29.14
C PHE A 1099 11.20 5.90 -30.50
N SER A 1100 12.44 6.05 -30.92
CA SER A 1100 12.98 5.29 -32.05
C SER A 1100 13.99 4.26 -31.57
N VAL A 1101 14.16 3.16 -32.30
CA VAL A 1101 15.13 2.09 -31.96
C VAL A 1101 16.55 2.65 -31.74
N GLY A 1102 16.93 3.67 -32.52
CA GLY A 1102 18.22 4.35 -32.38
C GLY A 1102 18.37 5.21 -31.10
N MET A 1103 17.27 5.65 -30.49
CA MET A 1103 17.28 6.39 -29.21
C MET A 1103 17.52 5.48 -28.01
N LEU A 1104 17.16 4.19 -28.11
CA LEU A 1104 17.25 3.22 -27.01
C LEU A 1104 18.70 2.81 -26.68
N HIS A 1105 19.65 3.01 -27.60
CA HIS A 1105 21.04 2.57 -27.49
C HIS A 1105 22.03 3.71 -27.21
N ARG A 1106 21.56 4.95 -27.13
CA ARG A 1106 22.41 6.12 -26.85
C ARG A 1106 22.17 6.58 -25.42
N PRO A 1107 23.11 6.40 -24.48
CA PRO A 1107 23.03 7.11 -23.21
C PRO A 1107 23.05 8.61 -23.53
N LYS A 1108 21.90 9.28 -23.34
CA LYS A 1108 21.79 10.72 -23.55
C LYS A 1108 22.42 11.45 -22.37
N THR A 1109 23.75 11.52 -22.34
CA THR A 1109 24.44 12.66 -21.71
C THR A 1109 24.35 13.83 -22.67
N GLY A 1110 23.41 14.74 -22.41
CA GLY A 1110 23.32 16.05 -23.07
C GLY A 1110 22.32 16.13 -24.22
N GLN A 1111 21.03 16.33 -23.92
CA GLN A 1111 20.10 17.13 -24.72
C GLN A 1111 18.75 17.27 -23.99
N LEU A 1112 18.71 18.20 -23.05
CA LEU A 1112 17.51 18.94 -22.67
C LEU A 1112 17.95 20.40 -22.70
N HIS A 1113 17.20 21.25 -23.40
CA HIS A 1113 17.49 22.63 -23.84
C HIS A 1113 17.94 22.73 -25.31
N SER A 1114 16.99 22.62 -26.24
CA SER A 1114 16.84 23.59 -27.33
C SER A 1114 15.59 23.29 -28.16
N THR A 1115 14.53 24.07 -27.92
CA THR A 1115 13.56 24.43 -28.96
C THR A 1115 13.48 25.94 -29.00
N ARG A 1116 14.30 26.56 -29.86
CA ARG A 1116 13.97 27.68 -30.76
C ARG A 1116 15.25 28.40 -31.22
N GLN A 1117 15.52 28.37 -32.53
CA GLN A 1117 15.74 29.52 -33.42
C GLN A 1117 16.44 29.05 -34.71
N ARG A 1118 15.78 29.32 -35.85
CA ARG A 1118 16.39 29.31 -37.18
C ARG A 1118 17.42 30.44 -37.26
N SER A 1119 18.59 30.21 -37.85
CA SER A 1119 19.07 30.93 -39.04
C SER A 1119 20.52 30.61 -39.44
N SER A 1120 20.69 30.49 -40.77
CA SER A 1120 21.88 30.77 -41.59
C SER A 1120 23.03 29.76 -41.69
N MET A 1121 23.42 29.63 -42.97
CA MET A 1121 24.51 28.85 -43.57
C MET A 1121 25.88 29.43 -43.22
N VAL A 1122 26.92 28.60 -43.10
CA VAL A 1122 28.22 28.75 -43.80
C VAL A 1122 28.92 27.38 -43.80
N ALA A 1123 29.38 26.96 -44.98
CA ALA A 1123 30.26 25.81 -45.18
C ALA A 1123 31.72 26.16 -44.88
N SER A 1124 32.50 25.22 -44.34
CA SER A 1124 33.88 25.05 -44.80
C SER A 1124 34.44 23.66 -44.46
N SER A 1125 35.04 23.11 -45.49
CA SER A 1125 35.81 21.88 -45.62
C SER A 1125 37.11 21.86 -44.80
N THR A 1126 37.59 20.68 -44.41
CA THR A 1126 38.91 20.15 -44.87
C THR A 1126 39.14 18.70 -44.43
N HIS A 1127 39.56 17.89 -45.39
CA HIS A 1127 40.19 16.56 -45.26
C HIS A 1127 41.53 16.66 -44.49
N VAL A 1128 42.10 15.61 -43.87
CA VAL A 1128 42.98 14.61 -44.51
C VAL A 1128 43.35 13.46 -43.55
N SER A 1129 43.23 12.22 -44.08
CA SER A 1129 44.00 10.96 -43.94
C SER A 1129 44.92 10.70 -42.74
N ARG A 1130 44.66 9.62 -41.97
CA ARG A 1130 45.32 8.28 -42.00
C ARG A 1130 46.83 8.28 -41.75
N HIS A 1131 47.27 7.56 -40.70
CA HIS A 1131 48.13 6.38 -40.84
C HIS A 1131 48.03 5.46 -39.62
N ARG A 1132 47.59 4.22 -39.89
CA ARG A 1132 47.75 3.03 -39.02
C ARG A 1132 49.20 2.57 -39.12
N ALA A 1133 49.74 2.13 -37.99
CA ALA A 1133 50.81 1.14 -37.94
C ALA A 1133 50.43 0.11 -36.86
N ASP A 1134 50.07 -1.08 -37.32
CA ASP A 1134 50.02 -2.28 -36.50
C ASP A 1134 51.45 -2.73 -36.23
N SER A 1135 51.75 -3.12 -35.00
CA SER A 1135 52.64 -4.24 -34.72
C SER A 1135 52.30 -4.88 -33.38
N ALA A 1136 52.13 -6.18 -33.46
CA ALA A 1136 51.57 -7.08 -32.48
C ALA A 1136 52.49 -7.30 -31.27
N GLY A 1137 51.85 -7.54 -30.12
CA GLY A 1137 52.47 -8.08 -28.92
C GLY A 1137 51.38 -8.53 -27.95
N ASN A 1138 51.01 -9.82 -28.06
CA ASN A 1138 50.05 -10.50 -27.20
C ASN A 1138 50.20 -10.14 -25.71
N ARG A 1139 49.12 -9.62 -25.10
CA ARG A 1139 48.78 -9.85 -23.69
C ARG A 1139 47.26 -9.78 -23.51
N MET A 1140 46.74 -10.85 -22.94
CA MET A 1140 45.33 -11.20 -22.82
C MET A 1140 44.49 -10.10 -22.18
N ARG A 1141 43.30 -9.88 -22.76
CA ARG A 1141 42.18 -9.21 -22.09
C ARG A 1141 41.60 -10.17 -21.06
N SER A 1142 41.52 -9.73 -19.81
CA SER A 1142 40.74 -10.39 -18.77
C SER A 1142 39.37 -9.73 -18.70
N ASP A 1143 38.42 -10.27 -19.46
CA ASP A 1143 37.00 -10.15 -19.16
C ASP A 1143 36.68 -11.20 -18.10
N SER A 1144 36.52 -10.79 -16.84
CA SER A 1144 36.03 -11.68 -15.78
C SER A 1144 34.50 -11.68 -15.77
N GLN A 1145 33.93 -12.35 -16.77
CA GLN A 1145 32.67 -13.07 -16.62
C GLN A 1145 32.95 -14.54 -16.92
N ARG A 1146 33.02 -15.36 -15.87
CA ARG A 1146 32.80 -16.80 -15.98
C ARG A 1146 32.44 -17.36 -14.61
N THR A 1147 31.14 -17.49 -14.40
CA THR A 1147 30.53 -18.68 -13.79
C THR A 1147 31.03 -19.93 -14.52
N ALA A 1148 31.27 -20.99 -13.76
CA ALA A 1148 31.78 -22.27 -14.22
C ALA A 1148 30.88 -22.92 -15.30
N PRO A 1149 31.43 -23.78 -16.18
CA PRO A 1149 30.65 -24.56 -17.13
C PRO A 1149 30.27 -25.90 -16.48
N ASP A 1150 29.03 -26.02 -16.00
CA ASP A 1150 28.43 -27.33 -15.77
C ASP A 1150 27.69 -27.77 -17.03
N THR A 1151 28.16 -28.89 -17.55
CA THR A 1151 27.67 -29.64 -18.70
C THR A 1151 26.25 -30.21 -18.47
N GLU A 1152 25.42 -30.09 -19.52
CA GLU A 1152 24.28 -30.96 -19.87
C GLU A 1152 22.97 -30.90 -19.05
N ASN A 1153 22.08 -29.95 -19.39
CA ASN A 1153 20.67 -30.24 -19.74
C ASN A 1153 20.01 -29.03 -20.46
N PRO A 1154 19.53 -29.12 -21.72
CA PRO A 1154 19.04 -27.94 -22.48
C PRO A 1154 17.59 -27.53 -22.24
N TYR A 1155 16.88 -28.17 -21.31
CA TYR A 1155 15.47 -27.89 -21.02
C TYR A 1155 15.33 -27.46 -19.55
N ASP A 1156 14.61 -26.36 -19.31
CA ASP A 1156 14.30 -25.75 -18.00
C ASP A 1156 15.38 -24.91 -17.28
N GLN A 1157 15.67 -23.71 -17.79
CA GLN A 1157 16.14 -22.62 -16.93
C GLN A 1157 15.40 -21.32 -17.21
N THR A 1158 14.48 -20.96 -16.31
CA THR A 1158 13.87 -19.63 -16.24
C THR A 1158 14.96 -18.58 -16.02
N ILE A 1159 15.02 -17.56 -16.88
CA ILE A 1159 16.03 -16.50 -16.76
C ILE A 1159 15.52 -15.41 -15.81
N HIS A 1160 16.22 -15.20 -14.70
CA HIS A 1160 15.95 -14.11 -13.76
C HIS A 1160 16.85 -12.93 -14.06
N HIS A 1161 16.25 -11.81 -14.44
CA HIS A 1161 16.94 -10.59 -14.80
C HIS A 1161 17.12 -9.69 -13.56
N PRO A 1162 18.35 -9.24 -13.25
CA PRO A 1162 18.57 -8.29 -12.17
C PRO A 1162 17.97 -6.93 -12.51
N VAL A 1163 17.64 -6.15 -11.48
CA VAL A 1163 17.18 -4.77 -11.68
C VAL A 1163 18.37 -3.92 -12.13
N GLU A 1164 18.39 -3.50 -13.40
CA GLU A 1164 19.43 -2.62 -13.92
C GLU A 1164 19.33 -1.23 -13.30
N ALA A 1165 20.48 -0.66 -12.88
CA ALA A 1165 20.59 0.66 -12.27
C ALA A 1165 20.13 1.80 -13.20
N ARG A 1166 19.54 2.86 -12.63
CA ARG A 1166 18.93 3.98 -13.37
C ARG A 1166 19.91 4.63 -14.34
N ALA A 1167 21.15 4.82 -13.91
CA ALA A 1167 22.22 5.40 -14.71
C ALA A 1167 22.60 4.62 -15.98
N ARG A 1168 22.29 3.31 -16.05
CA ARG A 1168 22.63 2.46 -17.21
C ARG A 1168 21.48 2.28 -18.20
N THR A 1169 20.27 2.66 -17.83
CA THR A 1169 19.08 2.53 -18.66
C THR A 1169 18.72 3.86 -19.31
N ALA A 1170 18.38 3.86 -20.60
CA ALA A 1170 17.97 5.09 -21.28
C ALA A 1170 16.70 5.67 -20.64
N LEU A 1171 16.67 6.99 -20.39
CA LEU A 1171 15.48 7.69 -19.91
C LEU A 1171 14.77 8.38 -21.07
N LEU A 1172 13.49 8.07 -21.24
CA LEU A 1172 12.62 8.69 -22.23
C LEU A 1172 11.70 9.69 -21.53
N PRO A 1173 11.77 11.00 -21.86
CA PRO A 1173 10.80 11.97 -21.37
C PRO A 1173 9.48 11.86 -22.18
N PRO A 1174 8.35 12.28 -21.61
CA PRO A 1174 7.08 12.29 -22.33
C PRO A 1174 7.10 13.39 -23.39
N ILE A 1175 6.52 13.12 -24.55
CA ILE A 1175 6.27 14.15 -25.57
C ILE A 1175 5.07 15.01 -25.22
N MET A 1176 4.17 14.50 -24.38
CA MET A 1176 3.00 15.20 -23.87
C MET A 1176 2.70 14.69 -22.47
N SER A 1177 2.39 15.61 -21.55
CA SER A 1177 1.95 15.32 -20.18
C SER A 1177 0.84 16.29 -19.82
N LYS A 1178 -0.39 15.80 -19.69
CA LYS A 1178 -1.56 16.64 -19.43
C LYS A 1178 -2.45 16.02 -18.37
N ILE A 1179 -2.89 16.83 -17.40
CA ILE A 1179 -3.98 16.46 -16.49
C ILE A 1179 -5.29 16.56 -17.27
N VAL A 1180 -6.01 15.44 -17.40
CA VAL A 1180 -7.21 15.35 -18.25
C VAL A 1180 -8.51 15.12 -17.45
N GLY A 1181 -8.44 15.17 -16.13
CA GLY A 1181 -9.60 15.10 -15.23
C GLY A 1181 -9.21 15.41 -13.78
N GLU A 1182 -10.21 15.44 -12.91
CA GLU A 1182 -10.03 15.61 -11.45
C GLU A 1182 -9.83 14.25 -10.74
N ASP A 1183 -10.23 13.16 -11.41
CA ASP A 1183 -10.18 11.81 -10.87
C ASP A 1183 -9.01 10.99 -11.45
N PRO A 1184 -8.48 10.01 -10.69
CA PRO A 1184 -7.53 9.03 -11.19
C PRO A 1184 -8.03 8.36 -12.48
N ILE A 1185 -7.16 8.26 -13.46
CA ILE A 1185 -7.47 7.63 -14.75
C ILE A 1185 -7.01 6.18 -14.65
N CYS A 1186 -7.82 5.25 -15.15
CA CYS A 1186 -7.62 3.81 -14.94
C CYS A 1186 -7.64 2.97 -16.22
N TRP A 1187 -7.93 3.57 -17.36
CA TRP A 1187 -7.91 2.90 -18.67
C TRP A 1187 -7.60 3.90 -19.79
N LEU A 1188 -6.91 3.40 -20.82
CA LEU A 1188 -6.50 4.13 -22.01
C LEU A 1188 -6.71 3.24 -23.24
N GLY A 1189 -7.22 3.83 -24.32
CA GLY A 1189 -7.36 3.17 -25.61
C GLY A 1189 -7.11 4.12 -26.77
N PHE A 1190 -6.54 3.58 -27.84
CA PHE A 1190 -6.32 4.26 -29.10
C PHE A 1190 -7.30 3.74 -30.17
N GLN A 1191 -7.81 4.64 -31.00
CA GLN A 1191 -8.53 4.35 -32.24
C GLN A 1191 -7.89 5.12 -33.39
N GLU A 1192 -8.28 4.80 -34.62
CA GLU A 1192 -7.74 5.42 -35.84
C GLU A 1192 -7.85 6.93 -35.82
N ASP A 1193 -8.99 7.45 -35.37
CA ASP A 1193 -9.28 8.88 -35.35
C ASP A 1193 -9.29 9.48 -33.95
N THR A 1194 -9.16 8.68 -32.88
CA THR A 1194 -9.36 9.19 -31.50
C THR A 1194 -8.46 8.58 -30.45
N ILE A 1195 -8.19 9.32 -29.38
CA ILE A 1195 -7.68 8.80 -28.10
C ILE A 1195 -8.82 8.76 -27.09
N MET A 1196 -8.89 7.72 -26.27
CA MET A 1196 -9.90 7.56 -25.25
C MET A 1196 -9.30 7.23 -23.89
N THR A 1197 -9.87 7.79 -22.81
CA THR A 1197 -9.50 7.46 -21.43
C THR A 1197 -10.74 7.27 -20.57
N SER A 1198 -10.64 6.47 -19.49
CA SER A 1198 -11.68 6.46 -18.45
C SER A 1198 -11.15 6.60 -17.02
N SER A 1199 -11.94 7.28 -16.18
CA SER A 1199 -11.61 7.54 -14.77
C SER A 1199 -12.24 6.54 -13.81
N LEU A 1200 -11.74 6.50 -12.56
CA LEU A 1200 -12.35 5.71 -11.50
C LEU A 1200 -13.82 6.07 -11.24
N GLU A 1201 -14.21 7.34 -11.41
CA GLU A 1201 -15.58 7.81 -11.17
C GLU A 1201 -16.54 7.60 -12.36
N GLY A 1202 -16.05 7.17 -13.53
CA GLY A 1202 -16.91 6.83 -14.66
C GLY A 1202 -16.94 7.83 -15.80
N HIS A 1203 -16.01 8.78 -15.84
CA HIS A 1203 -15.85 9.66 -16.99
C HIS A 1203 -15.14 8.93 -18.13
N ILE A 1204 -15.76 8.83 -19.29
CA ILE A 1204 -15.17 8.35 -20.55
C ILE A 1204 -14.94 9.57 -21.45
N ARG A 1205 -13.68 9.91 -21.67
CA ARG A 1205 -13.28 11.07 -22.49
C ARG A 1205 -12.74 10.62 -23.84
N THR A 1206 -13.15 11.30 -24.90
CA THR A 1206 -12.74 11.00 -26.28
C THR A 1206 -12.17 12.25 -26.94
N TRP A 1207 -10.92 12.18 -27.41
CA TRP A 1207 -10.27 13.24 -28.16
C TRP A 1207 -10.13 12.86 -29.62
N ASP A 1208 -10.54 13.74 -30.53
CA ASP A 1208 -10.33 13.59 -31.97
C ASP A 1208 -8.87 13.92 -32.32
N ARG A 1209 -8.27 13.09 -33.18
CA ARG A 1209 -6.90 13.26 -33.71
C ARG A 1209 -6.82 14.46 -34.67
N PRO A 1210 -5.64 15.09 -34.80
CA PRO A 1210 -5.40 16.08 -35.83
C PRO A 1210 -5.52 15.44 -37.22
N ARG A 1211 -6.33 16.03 -38.12
CA ARG A 1211 -6.45 15.56 -39.52
C ARG A 1211 -5.28 16.12 -40.33
N GLU A 1212 -4.48 15.27 -40.96
CA GLU A 1212 -3.41 15.70 -41.87
C GLU A 1212 -3.99 16.33 -43.15
N GLY A 1213 -3.74 17.62 -43.37
CA GLY A 1213 -3.76 18.26 -44.70
C GLY A 1213 -5.12 18.47 -45.39
N ILE A 1214 -5.88 19.49 -44.98
CA ILE A 1214 -6.66 20.30 -45.93
C ILE A 1214 -6.23 21.76 -45.73
N ASN A 1215 -5.58 22.30 -46.76
CA ASN A 1215 -5.19 23.70 -46.85
C ASN A 1215 -6.39 24.61 -46.55
N GLU A 1216 -6.14 25.59 -45.69
CA GLU A 1216 -6.95 26.79 -45.56
C GLU A 1216 -7.21 27.40 -46.95
N SER A 1217 -8.48 27.51 -47.32
CA SER A 1217 -8.93 28.45 -48.34
C SER A 1217 -10.11 29.24 -47.81
N TYR A 1218 -9.78 30.48 -47.41
CA TYR A 1218 -10.60 31.66 -47.15
C TYR A 1218 -12.09 31.60 -47.56
N GLY A 1219 -12.98 32.09 -46.68
CA GLY A 1219 -14.30 32.59 -47.09
C GLY A 1219 -15.30 32.93 -45.97
N ASN A 1220 -15.21 34.15 -45.44
CA ASN A 1220 -16.29 35.02 -44.92
C ASN A 1220 -17.31 34.54 -43.85
N ALA A 1221 -17.17 35.16 -42.68
CA ALA A 1221 -18.15 35.97 -41.93
C ALA A 1221 -19.67 35.62 -41.91
N SER A 1222 -20.19 35.73 -40.67
CA SER A 1222 -21.52 36.20 -40.23
C SER A 1222 -22.61 35.17 -39.86
N SER A 1223 -22.91 35.20 -38.54
CA SER A 1223 -24.19 35.13 -37.83
C SER A 1223 -25.28 34.09 -38.18
N PRO A 1224 -25.93 33.47 -37.17
CA PRO A 1224 -27.03 32.53 -37.40
C PRO A 1224 -28.36 33.29 -37.59
N ALA A 1225 -29.08 32.97 -38.66
CA ALA A 1225 -30.46 33.40 -38.87
C ALA A 1225 -31.36 32.18 -39.12
N LEU A 1226 -32.61 32.35 -38.70
CA LEU A 1226 -33.68 31.38 -38.52
C LEU A 1226 -34.12 30.61 -39.78
N GLU A 1227 -34.74 29.44 -39.49
CA GLU A 1227 -35.90 28.79 -40.14
C GLU A 1227 -36.04 28.84 -41.67
N THR A 1228 -36.19 27.68 -42.31
CA THR A 1228 -37.51 27.18 -42.78
C THR A 1228 -37.38 25.91 -43.61
N SER A 1229 -38.44 25.11 -43.51
CA SER A 1229 -38.77 23.90 -44.28
C SER A 1229 -38.78 24.11 -45.80
N ALA A 1230 -38.45 23.06 -46.57
CA ALA A 1230 -39.42 22.32 -47.42
C ALA A 1230 -38.77 21.68 -48.66
N THR A 1231 -38.88 20.35 -48.71
CA THR A 1231 -39.32 19.51 -49.84
C THR A 1231 -38.63 19.52 -51.21
N ARG A 1232 -38.52 18.27 -51.71
CA ARG A 1232 -38.69 17.77 -53.10
C ARG A 1232 -37.43 17.39 -53.89
N SER A 1233 -37.25 16.07 -53.90
CA SER A 1233 -37.49 15.17 -55.04
C SER A 1233 -36.37 14.85 -56.02
N ARG A 1234 -36.16 13.53 -56.09
CA ARG A 1234 -36.05 12.67 -57.29
C ARG A 1234 -34.78 12.73 -58.13
N SER A 1235 -34.09 11.59 -58.05
CA SER A 1235 -33.97 10.58 -59.12
C SER A 1235 -32.74 10.60 -60.03
N SER A 1236 -32.04 9.47 -59.94
CA SER A 1236 -31.79 8.48 -61.00
C SER A 1236 -30.52 8.55 -61.85
N HIS A 1237 -30.01 7.33 -62.05
CA HIS A 1237 -29.06 6.80 -63.04
C HIS A 1237 -27.58 6.86 -62.63
N ALA A 1238 -26.95 5.71 -62.33
CA ALA A 1238 -26.47 4.66 -63.25
C ALA A 1238 -25.33 5.25 -64.10
N ASP A 1239 -24.12 4.70 -64.14
CA ASP A 1239 -23.86 3.34 -64.56
C ASP A 1239 -22.46 2.83 -64.17
N SER A 1240 -22.39 1.51 -64.24
CA SER A 1240 -21.26 0.59 -64.15
C SER A 1240 -20.09 0.81 -65.12
N ALA A 1241 -18.88 0.38 -64.73
CA ALA A 1241 -17.85 -0.34 -65.53
C ALA A 1241 -16.53 -0.42 -64.71
N MET A 1242 -16.16 -1.61 -64.23
CA MET A 1242 -15.21 -2.55 -64.84
C MET A 1242 -13.76 -2.05 -64.96
N GLY A 1243 -12.83 -2.86 -64.44
CA GLY A 1243 -11.51 -3.02 -65.05
C GLY A 1243 -10.31 -2.98 -64.11
N SER A 1244 -9.89 -4.16 -63.65
CA SER A 1244 -8.48 -4.61 -63.51
C SER A 1244 -7.42 -3.60 -63.03
N PHE A 1245 -6.90 -3.78 -61.81
CA PHE A 1245 -5.63 -4.49 -61.54
C PHE A 1245 -5.47 -4.72 -60.04
#